data_AF-A0A177F1Q9-F1
#
_entry.id   AF-A0A177F1Q9-F1
#
_cell.length_a   1.000
_cell.length_b   1.000
_cell.length_c   1.000
_cell.angle_alpha   90.00
_cell.angle_beta   90.00
_cell.angle_gamma   90.00
#
_symmetry.space_group_name_H-M   'P 1'
#
loop_
_entity.id
_entity.type
_entity.pdbx_description
1 polymer ?
#
loop_
_entity_poly.entity_id
_entity_poly.type
_entity_poly.pdbx_seq_one_letter_code
_entity_poly.pdbx_strand_id
1 'polypeptide(L)'
;MQASVKNGPVPAVTSVAGAIGNAMRRNRHALIVRVLAVPAFTPASSLGADVSLKSPVSGGVWNPEEQRPSALKPRVDFIYTCSPKGTDDIASREGSTSELGHGSCERPQDDNVDSTLCLEIPATPQPPTPALMLREESKPLFDYFVNRVTISISCHKGIQDEICSVIVPMAMQVPHLLTATLALAAAHRHTSGLFEGDCQFELMKGSSLMQLRSALDRFSPSENDKVLATTLLLCLADVISPATSTSSWRPHLYGAATLSAQHSRSNGASVSSISSFLMRKYRALQAVALACCSKRFEAQILTTPYDEDDGRIDDLAGYSTTLMPILEEINDLEPLREDGGSEFSCDSPPGPPHFDCSSPLEHKSHLLFDRVRALMAKRNMSRTQGGGGGHLPSSVYHDLYLVDEAYHHMALLQIFRRGSLSVPLQVIDDSRRSILDCLAAVTYQSGPCPGVATLPPLFVAGTLCTTKSDRDKQSSYPRINTPYTIELDSLPASTDDIPYVPPAPPADLAKTPSQIQKRQLSTSSAAKMSSQPPHPSLLIPGPIEITDEVSQAMSHYAQSHVGQPFVNTFGETLTLLRDLFQTKNPGSQPFVLAGSGTLGWDLVAANLVEPGEDVLVLHTGYFGDSFADCLSTYGAKPTQLKAPIGDRPQLPEIEAALKEKKYKAVTVTHVDTSTGVLSQIQPLSDLIRRVSPETLLIVDGVCSVGGEEINFDKMDIDVCLTASQKAIGCPPGLSIVMVSERAMNVYKSRKSSPGSYYASFKNWTPIMQNYESKKPSYFATPPTQLVQALNTSLKQILAQPLEARFAQHRKVSEYVKSKVASLGLKQLATDPANAANTMTAIYLPEGLTPPEILPKLMSRGVVFAGGLHREIAARYIRFGHMGVSAMDESRGEIDKALEALKDGLAEVASAKSK
;
A
#
# COMPACT_ATOMS: atom_id res chain seq x y z
N MET A 1 -50.64 1.00 52.41
CA MET A 1 -50.43 2.45 52.67
C MET A 1 -49.03 2.85 52.19
N GLN A 2 -48.74 4.14 52.04
CA GLN A 2 -47.42 4.68 51.65
C GLN A 2 -46.29 4.16 52.58
N ALA A 3 -45.03 3.91 52.21
CA ALA A 3 -44.07 4.52 51.25
C ALA A 3 -43.32 5.77 51.77
N SER A 4 -41.99 5.85 51.57
CA SER A 4 -41.29 7.08 51.11
C SER A 4 -39.79 6.91 50.76
N VAL A 5 -39.49 7.01 49.46
CA VAL A 5 -38.37 7.66 48.72
C VAL A 5 -37.21 8.38 49.48
N LYS A 6 -35.95 8.21 49.02
CA LYS A 6 -35.08 9.27 48.38
C LYS A 6 -33.68 8.80 47.89
N ASN A 7 -33.03 9.59 47.03
CA ASN A 7 -32.08 9.17 45.97
C ASN A 7 -30.61 9.69 46.12
N GLY A 8 -29.67 9.00 45.44
CA GLY A 8 -28.50 9.57 44.72
C GLY A 8 -27.13 9.57 45.43
N PRO A 9 -25.99 9.81 44.72
CA PRO A 9 -25.78 10.09 43.27
C PRO A 9 -24.76 9.15 42.54
N VAL A 10 -24.57 9.32 41.21
CA VAL A 10 -23.81 8.41 40.28
C VAL A 10 -23.17 9.19 39.10
N PRO A 11 -21.85 9.55 39.11
CA PRO A 11 -20.84 9.19 38.07
C PRO A 11 -20.69 7.71 37.64
N ALA A 12 -19.74 7.24 36.80
CA ALA A 12 -18.76 7.80 35.83
C ALA A 12 -18.03 6.60 35.11
N VAL A 13 -17.19 6.65 34.06
CA VAL A 13 -17.10 7.33 32.72
C VAL A 13 -15.99 6.59 31.88
N THR A 14 -15.95 6.74 30.55
CA THR A 14 -14.98 6.21 29.52
C THR A 14 -15.30 4.84 28.86
N SER A 15 -15.10 4.62 27.55
CA SER A 15 -15.30 5.54 26.39
C SER A 15 -15.94 4.76 25.22
N VAL A 16 -16.75 5.38 24.34
CA VAL A 16 -17.41 4.66 23.22
C VAL A 16 -16.54 4.53 21.97
N ALA A 17 -15.61 5.47 21.76
CA ALA A 17 -14.56 5.32 20.74
C ALA A 17 -13.75 4.02 20.96
N GLY A 18 -13.54 3.63 22.22
CA GLY A 18 -12.92 2.35 22.59
C GLY A 18 -13.74 1.13 22.18
N ALA A 19 -15.08 1.18 22.21
CA ALA A 19 -15.92 0.04 21.84
C ALA A 19 -15.81 -0.31 20.35
N ILE A 20 -15.96 0.68 19.47
CA ILE A 20 -15.82 0.49 18.02
C ILE A 20 -14.37 0.12 17.67
N GLY A 21 -13.38 0.78 18.31
CA GLY A 21 -11.96 0.50 18.11
C GLY A 21 -11.52 -0.91 18.54
N ASN A 22 -11.99 -1.40 19.69
CA ASN A 22 -11.57 -2.70 20.22
C ASN A 22 -12.36 -3.88 19.65
N ALA A 23 -13.65 -3.71 19.33
CA ALA A 23 -14.40 -4.72 18.55
C ALA A 23 -13.69 -4.99 17.21
N MET A 24 -13.19 -3.95 16.53
CA MET A 24 -12.44 -4.08 15.28
C MET A 24 -10.97 -4.47 15.45
N ARG A 25 -10.41 -4.47 16.67
CA ARG A 25 -9.02 -4.90 16.96
C ARG A 25 -8.89 -6.32 17.51
N ARG A 26 -9.98 -6.97 17.94
CA ARG A 26 -9.94 -8.36 18.47
C ARG A 26 -10.95 -9.34 17.86
N ASN A 27 -11.95 -8.90 17.06
CA ASN A 27 -12.85 -9.84 16.39
C ASN A 27 -12.18 -10.60 15.24
N ARG A 28 -11.87 -11.88 15.47
CA ARG A 28 -11.31 -12.81 14.46
C ARG A 28 -12.26 -13.25 13.34
N HIS A 29 -13.44 -12.64 13.19
CA HIS A 29 -14.45 -13.00 12.18
C HIS A 29 -15.32 -11.81 11.70
N ALA A 30 -14.88 -10.56 11.90
CA ALA A 30 -15.61 -9.37 11.46
C ALA A 30 -15.02 -8.80 10.15
N LEU A 31 -15.81 -8.77 9.08
CA LEU A 31 -15.40 -8.32 7.76
C LEU A 31 -15.39 -6.77 7.65
N ILE A 32 -14.48 -6.21 6.84
CA ILE A 32 -14.40 -4.81 6.34
C ILE A 32 -14.82 -3.68 7.32
N VAL A 33 -13.85 -3.08 8.02
CA VAL A 33 -13.76 -1.59 8.15
C VAL A 33 -12.29 -1.14 8.22
N ARG A 34 -11.56 -1.18 7.09
CA ARG A 34 -10.20 -0.58 7.01
C ARG A 34 -9.78 0.03 5.67
N VAL A 35 -10.55 -0.19 4.60
CA VAL A 35 -10.18 0.14 3.19
C VAL A 35 -10.75 1.49 2.71
N LEU A 36 -11.55 2.18 3.54
CA LEU A 36 -12.27 3.40 3.15
C LEU A 36 -11.75 4.69 3.83
N ALA A 37 -10.77 4.57 4.74
CA ALA A 37 -10.24 5.68 5.53
C ALA A 37 -9.12 6.47 4.81
N VAL A 38 -9.46 7.14 3.69
CA VAL A 38 -8.63 8.23 3.15
C VAL A 38 -9.08 9.53 3.82
N PRO A 39 -8.20 10.28 4.52
CA PRO A 39 -8.62 11.45 5.30
C PRO A 39 -9.06 12.59 4.38
N ALA A 40 -10.21 13.18 4.69
CA ALA A 40 -10.66 14.44 4.11
C ALA A 40 -10.29 15.61 5.05
N PHE A 41 -9.93 16.75 4.47
CA PHE A 41 -9.98 18.05 5.14
C PHE A 41 -10.53 19.12 4.18
N THR A 42 -11.01 20.22 4.76
CA THR A 42 -12.08 21.07 4.22
C THR A 42 -11.61 22.23 3.31
N PRO A 43 -12.53 22.81 2.50
CA PRO A 43 -12.22 23.91 1.57
C PRO A 43 -11.99 25.26 2.26
N ALA A 44 -11.56 26.25 1.47
CA ALA A 44 -11.19 27.59 1.91
C ALA A 44 -12.39 28.54 2.14
N SER A 45 -12.14 29.64 2.86
CA SER A 45 -13.01 30.81 2.97
C SER A 45 -12.34 32.03 2.33
N SER A 46 -13.08 32.83 1.57
CA SER A 46 -12.60 33.93 0.72
C SER A 46 -12.61 35.31 1.41
N LEU A 47 -11.74 36.20 0.92
CA LEU A 47 -11.77 37.69 0.98
C LEU A 47 -10.43 38.19 0.36
N GLY A 48 -10.34 39.20 -0.51
CA GLY A 48 -11.37 39.94 -1.24
C GLY A 48 -10.79 41.20 -1.92
N ALA A 49 -11.09 41.40 -3.20
CA ALA A 49 -11.04 42.68 -3.96
C ALA A 49 -9.69 43.45 -4.17
N ASP A 50 -9.23 43.50 -5.44
CA ASP A 50 -9.36 44.67 -6.35
C ASP A 50 -8.14 45.43 -6.97
N VAL A 51 -8.45 46.07 -8.13
CA VAL A 51 -7.82 47.20 -8.85
C VAL A 51 -6.38 47.09 -9.43
N SER A 52 -6.31 46.55 -10.65
CA SER A 52 -6.07 47.28 -11.94
C SER A 52 -4.74 47.96 -12.36
N LEU A 53 -4.63 48.08 -13.69
CA LEU A 53 -3.93 49.09 -14.54
C LEU A 53 -2.45 48.92 -15.02
N LYS A 54 -2.35 48.93 -16.37
CA LYS A 54 -1.29 49.41 -17.30
C LYS A 54 -0.31 48.42 -17.96
N SER A 55 -0.62 48.19 -19.23
CA SER A 55 0.26 47.89 -20.40
C SER A 55 1.07 49.17 -20.80
N PRO A 56 1.81 49.29 -21.96
CA PRO A 56 1.80 48.49 -23.20
C PRO A 56 3.16 48.30 -23.92
N VAL A 57 3.13 48.03 -25.25
CA VAL A 57 4.20 48.11 -26.28
C VAL A 57 5.12 46.86 -26.41
N SER A 58 5.30 46.22 -27.59
CA SER A 58 4.60 46.31 -28.89
C SER A 58 4.95 45.14 -29.85
N GLY A 59 4.12 44.95 -30.89
CA GLY A 59 4.60 44.64 -32.25
C GLY A 59 4.64 43.17 -32.70
N GLY A 60 3.76 42.79 -33.65
CA GLY A 60 3.83 41.49 -34.35
C GLY A 60 2.48 40.99 -34.88
N VAL A 61 1.95 41.60 -35.94
CA VAL A 61 0.66 41.22 -36.55
C VAL A 61 0.88 40.24 -37.71
N TRP A 62 0.14 39.12 -37.73
CA TRP A 62 -0.42 38.52 -38.96
C TRP A 62 -1.52 37.49 -38.61
N ASN A 63 -2.68 37.62 -39.25
CA ASN A 63 -3.85 36.72 -39.26
C ASN A 63 -4.74 37.19 -40.45
N PRO A 64 -5.50 36.34 -41.16
CA PRO A 64 -6.73 35.76 -40.58
C PRO A 64 -7.06 34.30 -41.00
N GLU A 65 -7.98 33.69 -40.23
CA GLU A 65 -9.05 32.74 -40.66
C GLU A 65 -8.65 31.39 -41.34
N GLU A 66 -9.28 30.24 -41.07
CA GLU A 66 -10.43 29.92 -40.20
C GLU A 66 -10.42 28.42 -39.75
N GLN A 67 -11.46 27.98 -39.03
CA GLN A 67 -11.86 26.59 -38.70
C GLN A 67 -11.09 25.81 -37.60
N ARG A 68 -11.76 25.74 -36.44
CA ARG A 68 -11.80 24.63 -35.46
C ARG A 68 -13.27 24.09 -35.43
N PRO A 69 -13.65 22.98 -34.75
CA PRO A 69 -12.88 22.19 -33.77
C PRO A 69 -12.95 20.64 -33.93
N SER A 70 -12.13 19.92 -33.16
CA SER A 70 -12.52 18.65 -32.53
C SER A 70 -11.67 18.39 -31.27
N ALA A 71 -12.14 17.57 -30.34
CA ALA A 71 -11.59 17.46 -28.99
C ALA A 71 -10.62 16.28 -28.80
N LEU A 72 -9.53 16.51 -28.06
CA LEU A 72 -8.64 15.46 -27.57
C LEU A 72 -9.13 14.92 -26.22
N LYS A 73 -9.48 13.64 -26.19
CA LYS A 73 -10.00 12.93 -25.01
C LYS A 73 -8.88 12.68 -23.97
N PRO A 74 -9.20 12.65 -22.65
CA PRO A 74 -8.32 12.01 -21.68
C PRO A 74 -8.20 10.50 -22.00
N ARG A 75 -7.00 9.93 -21.81
CA ARG A 75 -6.81 8.48 -21.83
C ARG A 75 -7.11 7.89 -20.46
N VAL A 76 -7.95 6.87 -20.43
CA VAL A 76 -8.17 6.01 -19.26
C VAL A 76 -7.61 4.63 -19.59
N ASP A 77 -6.60 4.19 -18.85
CA ASP A 77 -5.97 2.87 -19.07
C ASP A 77 -6.85 1.76 -18.46
N PHE A 78 -7.84 1.32 -19.24
CA PHE A 78 -8.67 0.17 -18.89
C PHE A 78 -7.86 -1.13 -19.01
N ILE A 79 -7.76 -1.87 -17.89
CA ILE A 79 -7.08 -3.18 -17.80
C ILE A 79 -7.74 -4.26 -18.68
N TYR A 80 -8.97 -4.02 -19.17
CA TYR A 80 -9.72 -4.93 -20.03
C TYR A 80 -10.09 -4.25 -21.34
N THR A 81 -9.42 -4.62 -22.44
CA THR A 81 -9.72 -4.15 -23.80
C THR A 81 -9.69 -5.29 -24.82
N CYS A 82 -10.86 -5.80 -25.17
CA CYS A 82 -11.02 -6.67 -26.35
C CYS A 82 -11.18 -5.80 -27.60
N SER A 83 -10.29 -5.96 -28.58
CA SER A 83 -10.38 -5.25 -29.86
C SER A 83 -11.19 -6.07 -30.87
N PRO A 84 -12.29 -5.54 -31.44
CA PRO A 84 -13.07 -6.27 -32.43
C PRO A 84 -12.30 -6.34 -33.76
N LYS A 85 -11.97 -7.57 -34.20
CA LYS A 85 -11.48 -7.80 -35.57
C LYS A 85 -12.66 -7.76 -36.54
N GLY A 86 -12.80 -6.67 -37.27
CA GLY A 86 -13.62 -6.60 -38.48
C GLY A 86 -12.75 -6.74 -39.73
N THR A 87 -13.12 -7.64 -40.63
CA THR A 87 -12.57 -7.74 -42.00
C THR A 87 -13.63 -8.30 -42.95
N ASP A 88 -14.59 -7.46 -43.31
CA ASP A 88 -15.23 -7.49 -44.63
C ASP A 88 -14.32 -6.65 -45.58
N ASP A 89 -14.31 -6.77 -46.91
CA ASP A 89 -15.08 -7.61 -47.82
C ASP A 89 -14.29 -7.77 -49.15
N ILE A 90 -14.38 -8.90 -49.84
CA ILE A 90 -13.96 -9.04 -51.26
C ILE A 90 -14.95 -10.00 -51.95
N ALA A 91 -15.64 -9.51 -52.98
CA ALA A 91 -16.84 -10.15 -53.51
C ALA A 91 -16.66 -10.94 -54.83
N SER A 92 -17.55 -11.94 -55.01
CA SER A 92 -17.85 -12.67 -56.26
C SER A 92 -16.78 -13.69 -56.74
N ARG A 93 -17.11 -14.76 -57.51
CA ARG A 93 -18.30 -14.98 -58.35
C ARG A 93 -18.58 -16.48 -58.71
N GLU A 94 -19.86 -16.85 -58.81
CA GLU A 94 -20.52 -17.92 -59.62
C GLU A 94 -20.11 -19.44 -59.55
N GLY A 95 -21.14 -20.30 -59.35
CA GLY A 95 -21.24 -21.72 -59.80
C GLY A 95 -20.97 -22.85 -58.78
N SER A 96 -21.67 -24.00 -58.76
CA SER A 96 -22.96 -24.42 -59.35
C SER A 96 -23.50 -25.75 -58.75
N THR A 97 -24.82 -25.99 -58.83
CA THR A 97 -25.54 -27.31 -58.87
C THR A 97 -25.32 -28.39 -57.77
N SER A 98 -26.27 -28.46 -56.82
CA SER A 98 -27.14 -29.61 -56.46
C SER A 98 -26.71 -31.09 -56.63
N GLU A 99 -26.98 -31.96 -55.63
CA GLU A 99 -28.20 -32.82 -55.58
C GLU A 99 -28.39 -33.72 -54.32
N LEU A 100 -29.68 -33.96 -53.97
CA LEU A 100 -30.35 -35.14 -53.37
C LEU A 100 -29.89 -35.85 -52.04
N GLY A 101 -30.88 -36.24 -51.21
CA GLY A 101 -30.79 -37.31 -50.19
C GLY A 101 -31.71 -37.17 -48.96
N HIS A 102 -32.66 -38.09 -48.73
CA HIS A 102 -33.52 -38.19 -47.53
C HIS A 102 -33.25 -39.47 -46.72
N GLY A 103 -33.59 -39.52 -45.41
CA GLY A 103 -33.63 -40.78 -44.64
C GLY A 103 -33.84 -40.62 -43.11
N SER A 104 -35.04 -40.94 -42.63
CA SER A 104 -35.55 -40.76 -41.25
C SER A 104 -35.01 -41.74 -40.16
N CYS A 105 -35.29 -41.36 -38.90
CA CYS A 105 -35.07 -42.04 -37.60
C CYS A 105 -35.29 -43.56 -37.49
N GLU A 106 -34.60 -44.22 -36.52
CA GLU A 106 -35.20 -44.76 -35.27
C GLU A 106 -34.15 -45.34 -34.26
N ARG A 107 -34.61 -45.88 -33.11
CA ARG A 107 -33.90 -46.52 -31.96
C ARG A 107 -34.86 -47.59 -31.37
N PRO A 108 -34.46 -48.66 -30.61
CA PRO A 108 -33.53 -48.57 -29.46
C PRO A 108 -32.79 -49.88 -28.99
N GLN A 109 -32.18 -49.80 -27.79
CA GLN A 109 -31.87 -50.83 -26.75
C GLN A 109 -30.74 -51.90 -26.87
N ASP A 110 -29.79 -51.76 -25.92
CA ASP A 110 -29.32 -52.72 -24.88
C ASP A 110 -28.39 -53.94 -25.10
N ASP A 111 -27.64 -54.21 -24.02
CA ASP A 111 -26.94 -55.44 -23.55
C ASP A 111 -25.55 -55.95 -24.07
N ASN A 112 -24.50 -55.55 -23.32
CA ASN A 112 -23.65 -56.41 -22.44
C ASN A 112 -22.33 -57.11 -22.96
N VAL A 113 -21.44 -57.42 -21.99
CA VAL A 113 -20.21 -58.28 -21.98
C VAL A 113 -18.83 -57.78 -22.51
N ASP A 114 -17.99 -57.36 -21.55
CA ASP A 114 -16.57 -57.69 -21.21
C ASP A 114 -15.42 -58.02 -22.23
N SER A 115 -14.17 -57.77 -21.76
CA SER A 115 -12.85 -58.36 -22.11
C SER A 115 -11.90 -57.74 -23.19
N THR A 116 -10.94 -56.93 -22.69
CA THR A 116 -9.48 -56.85 -23.00
C THR A 116 -8.84 -56.85 -24.42
N LEU A 117 -7.83 -55.96 -24.54
CA LEU A 117 -6.57 -56.06 -25.33
C LEU A 117 -6.52 -55.72 -26.86
N CYS A 118 -6.58 -54.41 -27.13
CA CYS A 118 -5.59 -53.63 -27.91
C CYS A 118 -5.00 -54.17 -29.24
N LEU A 119 -5.30 -53.52 -30.37
CA LEU A 119 -4.45 -52.44 -30.92
C LEU A 119 -5.06 -51.69 -32.14
N GLU A 120 -4.51 -50.49 -32.39
CA GLU A 120 -4.69 -49.59 -33.55
C GLU A 120 -6.03 -48.83 -33.74
N ILE A 121 -5.97 -47.82 -34.63
CA ILE A 121 -6.67 -46.51 -34.64
C ILE A 121 -6.87 -46.11 -36.13
N PRO A 122 -7.91 -45.36 -36.58
CA PRO A 122 -8.63 -44.31 -35.84
C PRO A 122 -10.18 -44.27 -35.93
N ALA A 123 -10.79 -43.73 -34.88
CA ALA A 123 -11.98 -42.88 -34.98
C ALA A 123 -11.86 -41.69 -34.02
N THR A 124 -12.48 -40.56 -34.35
CA THR A 124 -12.33 -39.26 -33.68
C THR A 124 -12.57 -39.29 -32.15
N PRO A 125 -11.59 -38.91 -31.30
CA PRO A 125 -11.86 -38.67 -29.89
C PRO A 125 -12.64 -37.36 -29.70
N GLN A 126 -13.72 -37.39 -28.91
CA GLN A 126 -14.30 -36.16 -28.37
C GLN A 126 -13.33 -35.53 -27.35
N PRO A 127 -13.31 -34.19 -27.20
CA PRO A 127 -12.43 -33.54 -26.24
C PRO A 127 -12.82 -33.91 -24.79
N PRO A 128 -11.89 -34.38 -23.95
CA PRO A 128 -12.19 -34.72 -22.57
C PRO A 128 -12.41 -33.46 -21.74
N THR A 129 -13.54 -33.38 -21.03
CA THR A 129 -13.80 -32.31 -20.06
C THR A 129 -12.86 -32.48 -18.84
N PRO A 130 -11.91 -31.56 -18.58
CA PRO A 130 -10.99 -31.73 -17.46
C PRO A 130 -11.68 -31.33 -16.15
N ALA A 131 -12.20 -32.32 -15.42
CA ALA A 131 -12.60 -32.11 -14.03
C ALA A 131 -11.36 -31.73 -13.21
N LEU A 132 -11.29 -30.47 -12.78
CA LEU A 132 -10.12 -29.92 -12.11
C LEU A 132 -10.05 -30.46 -10.68
N MET A 133 -9.35 -31.58 -10.48
CA MET A 133 -9.18 -32.14 -9.14
C MET A 133 -8.41 -31.15 -8.25
N LEU A 134 -9.05 -30.73 -7.17
CA LEU A 134 -8.47 -29.91 -6.12
C LEU A 134 -7.22 -30.60 -5.56
N ARG A 135 -6.06 -29.97 -5.74
CA ARG A 135 -4.81 -30.37 -5.09
C ARG A 135 -5.02 -30.40 -3.57
N GLU A 136 -4.40 -31.36 -2.88
CA GLU A 136 -4.50 -31.49 -1.41
C GLU A 136 -4.24 -30.17 -0.68
N GLU A 137 -3.19 -29.45 -1.09
CA GLU A 137 -2.81 -28.11 -0.61
C GLU A 137 -3.92 -27.06 -0.68
N SER A 138 -4.84 -27.18 -1.65
CA SER A 138 -5.91 -26.21 -1.91
C SER A 138 -7.21 -26.51 -1.16
N LYS A 139 -7.43 -27.77 -0.74
CA LYS A 139 -8.67 -28.18 -0.06
C LYS A 139 -8.96 -27.35 1.20
N PRO A 140 -8.01 -27.11 2.14
CA PRO A 140 -8.31 -26.36 3.38
C PRO A 140 -8.70 -24.89 3.16
N LEU A 141 -8.30 -24.29 2.03
CA LEU A 141 -8.74 -22.94 1.64
C LEU A 141 -10.10 -22.97 0.94
N PHE A 142 -10.38 -23.99 0.14
CA PHE A 142 -11.68 -24.20 -0.49
C PHE A 142 -12.78 -24.53 0.54
N ASP A 143 -12.47 -25.41 1.50
CA ASP A 143 -13.34 -25.74 2.63
C ASP A 143 -13.59 -24.50 3.51
N TYR A 144 -12.57 -23.66 3.71
CA TYR A 144 -12.73 -22.38 4.40
C TYR A 144 -13.61 -21.40 3.61
N PHE A 145 -13.51 -21.36 2.27
CA PHE A 145 -14.45 -20.58 1.45
C PHE A 145 -15.88 -21.02 1.71
N VAL A 146 -16.17 -22.30 1.46
CA VAL A 146 -17.52 -22.88 1.56
C VAL A 146 -18.11 -22.72 2.96
N ASN A 147 -17.32 -22.95 4.02
CA ASN A 147 -17.83 -23.01 5.39
C ASN A 147 -17.65 -21.74 6.24
N ARG A 148 -16.90 -20.72 5.78
CA ARG A 148 -16.65 -19.48 6.55
C ARG A 148 -16.80 -18.22 5.73
N VAL A 149 -16.23 -18.17 4.52
CA VAL A 149 -16.35 -16.98 3.66
C VAL A 149 -17.79 -16.77 3.22
N THR A 150 -18.48 -17.81 2.72
CA THR A 150 -19.88 -17.69 2.25
C THR A 150 -20.81 -17.18 3.34
N ILE A 151 -20.67 -17.66 4.59
CA ILE A 151 -21.38 -17.17 5.77
C ILE A 151 -21.14 -15.67 5.95
N SER A 152 -19.88 -15.26 5.91
CA SER A 152 -19.44 -13.87 6.10
C SER A 152 -19.79 -12.92 4.93
N ILE A 153 -20.51 -13.36 3.90
CA ILE A 153 -20.96 -12.52 2.76
C ILE A 153 -22.43 -12.77 2.37
N SER A 154 -23.23 -13.33 3.31
CA SER A 154 -24.64 -13.70 3.11
C SER A 154 -25.52 -13.17 4.23
N CYS A 155 -26.58 -12.45 3.86
CA CYS A 155 -27.52 -11.87 4.83
C CYS A 155 -28.42 -12.91 5.52
N HIS A 156 -28.59 -14.09 4.92
CA HIS A 156 -29.33 -15.22 5.48
C HIS A 156 -28.96 -16.53 4.75
N LYS A 157 -29.50 -17.66 5.23
CA LYS A 157 -29.15 -19.00 4.73
C LYS A 157 -29.41 -19.19 3.23
N GLY A 158 -30.53 -18.68 2.71
CA GLY A 158 -30.84 -18.79 1.28
C GLY A 158 -29.77 -18.17 0.38
N ILE A 159 -29.24 -16.99 0.73
CA ILE A 159 -28.14 -16.35 -0.02
C ILE A 159 -26.80 -17.11 0.15
N GLN A 160 -26.57 -17.78 1.28
CA GLN A 160 -25.42 -18.67 1.43
C GLN A 160 -25.51 -19.85 0.46
N ASP A 161 -26.70 -20.44 0.34
CA ASP A 161 -26.96 -21.58 -0.53
C ASP A 161 -26.99 -21.19 -2.02
N GLU A 162 -27.45 -19.98 -2.35
CA GLU A 162 -27.33 -19.39 -3.70
C GLU A 162 -25.85 -19.15 -4.07
N ILE A 163 -25.04 -18.57 -3.16
CA ILE A 163 -23.57 -18.45 -3.36
C ILE A 163 -22.93 -19.82 -3.58
N CYS A 164 -23.26 -20.82 -2.75
CA CYS A 164 -22.67 -22.15 -2.87
C CYS A 164 -23.07 -22.83 -4.19
N SER A 165 -24.36 -22.85 -4.52
CA SER A 165 -24.87 -23.52 -5.73
C SER A 165 -24.44 -22.84 -7.04
N VAL A 166 -24.22 -21.53 -7.06
CA VAL A 166 -23.67 -20.83 -8.23
C VAL A 166 -22.14 -20.94 -8.29
N ILE A 167 -21.42 -20.50 -7.26
CA ILE A 167 -19.96 -20.30 -7.35
C ILE A 167 -19.19 -21.61 -7.27
N VAL A 168 -19.58 -22.58 -6.43
CA VAL A 168 -18.79 -23.80 -6.19
C VAL A 168 -18.72 -24.69 -7.45
N PRO A 169 -19.82 -25.01 -8.16
CA PRO A 169 -19.75 -25.82 -9.38
C PRO A 169 -19.02 -25.11 -10.52
N MET A 170 -19.14 -23.78 -10.62
CA MET A 170 -18.40 -22.99 -11.61
C MET A 170 -16.90 -22.98 -11.31
N ALA A 171 -16.50 -22.79 -10.06
CA ALA A 171 -15.09 -22.79 -9.64
C ALA A 171 -14.40 -24.13 -9.96
N MET A 172 -15.06 -25.26 -9.66
CA MET A 172 -14.51 -26.60 -9.93
C MET A 172 -14.27 -26.91 -11.42
N GLN A 173 -14.84 -26.12 -12.34
CA GLN A 173 -14.69 -26.26 -13.79
C GLN A 173 -13.76 -25.21 -14.41
N VAL A 174 -13.38 -24.16 -13.67
CA VAL A 174 -12.83 -22.92 -14.24
C VAL A 174 -11.59 -22.47 -13.43
N PRO A 175 -10.36 -22.64 -13.97
CA PRO A 175 -9.12 -22.38 -13.23
C PRO A 175 -9.02 -20.97 -12.62
N HIS A 176 -9.39 -19.94 -13.40
CA HIS A 176 -9.31 -18.55 -12.96
C HIS A 176 -10.31 -18.22 -11.84
N LEU A 177 -11.50 -18.85 -11.87
CA LEU A 177 -12.50 -18.70 -10.82
C LEU A 177 -12.09 -19.47 -9.57
N LEU A 178 -11.57 -20.69 -9.69
CA LEU A 178 -11.02 -21.46 -8.58
C LEU A 178 -9.93 -20.68 -7.83
N THR A 179 -8.98 -20.11 -8.56
CA THR A 179 -7.90 -19.30 -7.96
C THR A 179 -8.40 -17.98 -7.38
N ALA A 180 -9.45 -17.35 -7.94
CA ALA A 180 -10.12 -16.21 -7.31
C ALA A 180 -10.86 -16.60 -6.01
N THR A 181 -11.51 -17.77 -5.97
CA THR A 181 -12.15 -18.32 -4.77
C THR A 181 -11.14 -18.57 -3.65
N LEU A 182 -9.97 -19.14 -4.00
CA LEU A 182 -8.86 -19.36 -3.06
C LEU A 182 -8.20 -18.03 -2.61
N ALA A 183 -8.06 -17.05 -3.50
CA ALA A 183 -7.55 -15.71 -3.16
C ALA A 183 -8.48 -14.99 -2.17
N LEU A 184 -9.79 -15.01 -2.42
CA LEU A 184 -10.80 -14.45 -1.52
C LEU A 184 -10.79 -15.17 -0.14
N ALA A 185 -10.61 -16.48 -0.11
CA ALA A 185 -10.45 -17.23 1.13
C ALA A 185 -9.17 -16.84 1.89
N ALA A 186 -8.04 -16.67 1.19
CA ALA A 186 -6.78 -16.22 1.81
C ALA A 186 -6.91 -14.81 2.40
N ALA A 187 -7.47 -13.86 1.65
CA ALA A 187 -7.69 -12.49 2.12
C ALA A 187 -8.63 -12.42 3.34
N HIS A 188 -9.69 -13.24 3.35
CA HIS A 188 -10.62 -13.37 4.49
C HIS A 188 -9.92 -13.96 5.72
N ARG A 189 -9.17 -15.06 5.57
CA ARG A 189 -8.38 -15.66 6.67
C ARG A 189 -7.36 -14.69 7.25
N HIS A 190 -6.70 -13.91 6.40
CA HIS A 190 -5.68 -12.97 6.81
C HIS A 190 -6.29 -11.81 7.63
N THR A 191 -7.38 -11.20 7.15
CA THR A 191 -8.08 -10.14 7.91
C THR A 191 -8.83 -10.67 9.14
N SER A 192 -9.22 -11.93 9.14
CA SER A 192 -9.70 -12.67 10.33
C SER A 192 -8.60 -12.95 11.37
N GLY A 193 -7.33 -12.66 11.09
CA GLY A 193 -6.21 -12.94 12.00
C GLY A 193 -5.96 -14.44 12.21
N LEU A 194 -6.20 -15.24 11.17
CA LEU A 194 -6.06 -16.71 11.12
C LEU A 194 -4.88 -17.14 10.21
N PHE A 195 -3.91 -16.24 9.99
CA PHE A 195 -2.75 -16.45 9.13
C PHE A 195 -1.59 -15.50 9.49
N GLU A 196 -0.34 -15.92 9.24
CA GLU A 196 0.89 -15.21 9.62
C GLU A 196 1.84 -14.98 8.41
N GLY A 197 1.31 -14.46 7.29
CA GLY A 197 2.14 -14.06 6.14
C GLY A 197 1.35 -13.68 4.88
N ASP A 198 1.67 -12.54 4.26
CA ASP A 198 0.93 -11.97 3.13
C ASP A 198 1.00 -12.81 1.83
N CYS A 199 1.99 -13.70 1.69
CA CYS A 199 2.39 -14.30 0.41
C CYS A 199 1.29 -15.13 -0.29
N GLN A 200 0.45 -15.87 0.45
CA GLN A 200 -0.54 -16.76 -0.18
C GLN A 200 -1.66 -16.01 -0.94
N PHE A 201 -2.05 -14.82 -0.48
CA PHE A 201 -3.08 -14.04 -1.15
C PHE A 201 -2.59 -13.55 -2.53
N GLU A 202 -1.45 -12.87 -2.56
CA GLU A 202 -0.90 -12.30 -3.80
C GLU A 202 -0.50 -13.37 -4.82
N LEU A 203 -0.05 -14.56 -4.37
CA LEU A 203 0.17 -15.71 -5.25
C LEU A 203 -1.13 -16.21 -5.92
N MET A 204 -2.19 -16.46 -5.14
CA MET A 204 -3.47 -16.93 -5.67
C MET A 204 -4.11 -15.88 -6.58
N LYS A 205 -4.04 -14.61 -6.20
CA LYS A 205 -4.50 -13.47 -6.99
C LYS A 205 -3.73 -13.34 -8.31
N GLY A 206 -2.40 -13.38 -8.27
CA GLY A 206 -1.54 -13.30 -9.45
C GLY A 206 -1.81 -14.44 -10.44
N SER A 207 -1.99 -15.66 -9.93
CA SER A 207 -2.41 -16.81 -10.73
C SER A 207 -3.79 -16.60 -11.37
N SER A 208 -4.77 -16.10 -10.61
CA SER A 208 -6.12 -15.83 -11.11
C SER A 208 -6.13 -14.74 -12.19
N LEU A 209 -5.43 -13.62 -11.96
CA LEU A 209 -5.28 -12.54 -12.94
C LEU A 209 -4.65 -13.02 -14.25
N MET A 210 -3.60 -13.84 -14.19
CA MET A 210 -2.93 -14.40 -15.36
C MET A 210 -3.88 -15.31 -16.18
N GLN A 211 -4.64 -16.17 -15.49
CA GLN A 211 -5.58 -17.09 -16.12
C GLN A 211 -6.82 -16.36 -16.65
N LEU A 212 -7.34 -15.36 -15.94
CA LEU A 212 -8.45 -14.50 -16.34
C LEU A 212 -8.10 -13.70 -17.60
N ARG A 213 -6.88 -13.17 -17.69
CA ARG A 213 -6.39 -12.51 -18.91
C ARG A 213 -6.39 -13.46 -20.10
N SER A 214 -5.86 -14.68 -19.95
CA SER A 214 -5.87 -15.67 -21.03
C SER A 214 -7.27 -16.16 -21.43
N ALA A 215 -8.27 -16.04 -20.55
CA ALA A 215 -9.68 -16.30 -20.88
C ALA A 215 -10.29 -15.11 -21.65
N LEU A 216 -9.98 -13.88 -21.25
CA LEU A 216 -10.41 -12.66 -21.93
C LEU A 216 -9.81 -12.52 -23.34
N ASP A 217 -8.55 -12.92 -23.54
CA ASP A 217 -7.90 -12.99 -24.86
C ASP A 217 -8.60 -13.98 -25.84
N ARG A 218 -9.53 -14.81 -25.33
CA ARG A 218 -10.34 -15.78 -26.08
C ARG A 218 -11.85 -15.61 -25.85
N PHE A 219 -12.27 -14.46 -25.33
CA PHE A 219 -13.61 -14.25 -24.77
C PHE A 219 -14.74 -14.60 -25.74
N SER A 220 -15.68 -15.41 -25.26
CA SER A 220 -16.98 -15.65 -25.89
C SER A 220 -18.12 -15.19 -24.99
N PRO A 221 -19.23 -14.64 -25.51
CA PRO A 221 -20.38 -14.23 -24.70
C PRO A 221 -20.99 -15.37 -23.85
N SER A 222 -20.82 -16.63 -24.28
CA SER A 222 -21.25 -17.83 -23.55
C SER A 222 -20.43 -18.13 -22.28
N GLU A 223 -19.25 -17.52 -22.11
CA GLU A 223 -18.42 -17.68 -20.91
C GLU A 223 -18.50 -16.48 -19.95
N ASN A 224 -19.34 -15.49 -20.27
CA ASN A 224 -19.41 -14.22 -19.56
C ASN A 224 -19.66 -14.39 -18.06
N ASP A 225 -20.58 -15.27 -17.63
CA ASP A 225 -20.85 -15.52 -16.20
C ASP A 225 -19.60 -16.01 -15.43
N LYS A 226 -18.75 -16.85 -16.05
CA LYS A 226 -17.51 -17.35 -15.43
C LYS A 226 -16.49 -16.22 -15.22
N VAL A 227 -16.35 -15.36 -16.23
CA VAL A 227 -15.43 -14.22 -16.25
C VAL A 227 -15.92 -13.13 -15.29
N LEU A 228 -17.23 -12.84 -15.28
CA LEU A 228 -17.90 -11.90 -14.39
C LEU A 228 -17.79 -12.37 -12.93
N ALA A 229 -18.10 -13.64 -12.62
CA ALA A 229 -17.92 -14.21 -11.29
C ALA A 229 -16.48 -14.07 -10.79
N THR A 230 -15.50 -14.41 -11.64
CA THR A 230 -14.06 -14.28 -11.30
C THR A 230 -13.71 -12.82 -10.98
N THR A 231 -14.19 -11.89 -11.81
CA THR A 231 -13.93 -10.46 -11.65
C THR A 231 -14.57 -9.90 -10.37
N LEU A 232 -15.77 -10.35 -10.01
CA LEU A 232 -16.47 -9.98 -8.78
C LEU A 232 -15.79 -10.56 -7.53
N LEU A 233 -15.32 -11.82 -7.57
CA LEU A 233 -14.59 -12.41 -6.44
C LEU A 233 -13.22 -11.74 -6.23
N LEU A 234 -12.50 -11.38 -7.29
CA LEU A 234 -11.26 -10.59 -7.18
C LEU A 234 -11.53 -9.16 -6.68
N CYS A 235 -12.61 -8.52 -7.13
CA CYS A 235 -13.03 -7.22 -6.59
C CYS A 235 -13.26 -7.30 -5.07
N LEU A 236 -13.97 -8.33 -4.61
CA LEU A 236 -14.24 -8.55 -3.20
C LEU A 236 -12.97 -8.90 -2.41
N ALA A 237 -12.08 -9.72 -2.97
CA ALA A 237 -10.80 -10.07 -2.35
C ALA A 237 -9.92 -8.82 -2.11
N ASP A 238 -9.88 -7.88 -3.07
CA ASP A 238 -9.19 -6.60 -2.91
C ASP A 238 -9.90 -5.64 -1.94
N VAL A 239 -11.23 -5.65 -1.89
CA VAL A 239 -12.01 -4.87 -0.90
C VAL A 239 -11.78 -5.36 0.53
N ILE A 240 -11.45 -6.64 0.73
CA ILE A 240 -11.12 -7.21 2.05
C ILE A 240 -9.62 -7.39 2.31
N SER A 241 -8.75 -7.02 1.37
CA SER A 241 -7.29 -7.12 1.53
C SER A 241 -6.77 -6.16 2.59
N PRO A 242 -5.69 -6.50 3.33
CA PRO A 242 -4.93 -5.53 4.10
C PRO A 242 -4.41 -4.37 3.23
N ALA A 243 -4.25 -3.19 3.83
CA ALA A 243 -3.76 -1.98 3.18
C ALA A 243 -2.26 -2.00 2.80
N THR A 244 -1.60 -3.14 2.93
CA THR A 244 -0.25 -3.41 2.39
C THR A 244 -0.27 -3.74 0.90
N SER A 245 -1.37 -4.28 0.36
CA SER A 245 -1.52 -4.44 -1.08
C SER A 245 -1.78 -3.10 -1.74
N THR A 246 -0.96 -2.71 -2.71
CA THR A 246 -1.13 -1.48 -3.52
C THR A 246 -2.24 -1.59 -4.58
N SER A 247 -3.07 -2.63 -4.48
CA SER A 247 -4.07 -2.99 -5.47
C SER A 247 -5.33 -2.13 -5.35
N SER A 248 -5.86 -1.70 -6.49
CA SER A 248 -7.15 -1.03 -6.56
C SER A 248 -8.23 -2.03 -6.97
N TRP A 249 -9.25 -2.21 -6.15
CA TRP A 249 -10.46 -2.97 -6.50
C TRP A 249 -11.26 -2.32 -7.64
N ARG A 250 -11.09 -1.02 -7.89
CA ARG A 250 -11.89 -0.26 -8.88
C ARG A 250 -11.79 -0.84 -10.30
N PRO A 251 -10.60 -1.14 -10.87
CA PRO A 251 -10.45 -1.90 -12.10
C PRO A 251 -11.30 -3.17 -12.20
N HIS A 252 -11.42 -3.97 -11.13
CA HIS A 252 -12.29 -5.14 -11.14
C HIS A 252 -13.77 -4.74 -11.26
N LEU A 253 -14.22 -3.73 -10.51
CA LEU A 253 -15.61 -3.25 -10.64
C LEU A 253 -15.88 -2.62 -12.03
N TYR A 254 -14.94 -1.86 -12.61
CA TYR A 254 -15.03 -1.34 -13.98
C TYR A 254 -15.11 -2.46 -15.04
N GLY A 255 -14.33 -3.54 -14.87
CA GLY A 255 -14.39 -4.73 -15.72
C GLY A 255 -15.73 -5.44 -15.60
N ALA A 256 -16.21 -5.68 -14.38
CA ALA A 256 -17.51 -6.30 -14.12
C ALA A 256 -18.67 -5.49 -14.72
N ALA A 257 -18.66 -4.15 -14.60
CA ALA A 257 -19.64 -3.27 -15.25
C ALA A 257 -19.68 -3.44 -16.77
N THR A 258 -18.50 -3.55 -17.40
CA THR A 258 -18.34 -3.71 -18.85
C THR A 258 -18.83 -5.08 -19.34
N LEU A 259 -18.44 -6.15 -18.64
CA LEU A 259 -18.89 -7.53 -18.89
C LEU A 259 -20.42 -7.66 -18.75
N SER A 260 -20.98 -7.00 -17.74
CA SER A 260 -22.43 -6.93 -17.48
C SER A 260 -23.17 -6.21 -18.61
N ALA A 261 -22.70 -5.04 -19.03
CA ALA A 261 -23.28 -4.29 -20.14
C ALA A 261 -23.12 -4.99 -21.52
N GLN A 262 -22.17 -5.93 -21.65
CA GLN A 262 -22.06 -6.80 -22.80
C GLN A 262 -23.04 -7.99 -22.73
N HIS A 263 -23.22 -8.62 -21.56
CA HIS A 263 -24.14 -9.75 -21.37
C HIS A 263 -25.56 -9.42 -21.83
N SER A 264 -26.09 -8.30 -21.34
CA SER A 264 -27.46 -7.88 -21.61
C SER A 264 -27.70 -7.42 -23.06
N ARG A 265 -26.63 -7.23 -23.85
CA ARG A 265 -26.72 -6.94 -25.29
C ARG A 265 -26.73 -8.21 -26.15
N SER A 266 -26.13 -9.31 -25.69
CA SER A 266 -26.03 -10.55 -26.47
C SER A 266 -27.24 -11.48 -26.33
N ASN A 267 -27.87 -11.51 -25.15
CA ASN A 267 -28.81 -12.58 -24.79
C ASN A 267 -30.30 -12.21 -24.92
N GLY A 268 -30.61 -10.94 -25.24
CA GLY A 268 -31.99 -10.44 -25.26
C GLY A 268 -32.66 -10.52 -23.88
N ALA A 269 -33.98 -10.69 -23.85
CA ALA A 269 -34.78 -10.61 -22.62
C ALA A 269 -34.69 -11.85 -21.69
N SER A 270 -33.83 -12.83 -21.98
CA SER A 270 -33.68 -14.04 -21.16
C SER A 270 -32.33 -14.03 -20.43
N VAL A 271 -32.34 -13.52 -19.20
CA VAL A 271 -31.19 -13.53 -18.27
C VAL A 271 -31.24 -14.81 -17.44
N SER A 272 -30.13 -15.55 -17.36
CA SER A 272 -30.09 -16.79 -16.56
C SER A 272 -30.16 -16.49 -15.04
N SER A 273 -30.52 -17.49 -14.23
CA SER A 273 -30.50 -17.35 -12.75
C SER A 273 -29.09 -17.02 -12.23
N ILE A 274 -28.05 -17.64 -12.78
CA ILE A 274 -26.64 -17.36 -12.49
C ILE A 274 -26.31 -15.90 -12.82
N SER A 275 -26.65 -15.46 -14.03
CA SER A 275 -26.37 -14.10 -14.51
C SER A 275 -27.11 -13.06 -13.67
N SER A 276 -28.38 -13.31 -13.32
CA SER A 276 -29.18 -12.47 -12.43
C SER A 276 -28.55 -12.33 -11.04
N PHE A 277 -28.12 -13.44 -10.44
CA PHE A 277 -27.41 -13.45 -9.17
C PHE A 277 -26.09 -12.65 -9.22
N LEU A 278 -25.29 -12.83 -10.28
CA LEU A 278 -24.04 -12.07 -10.46
C LEU A 278 -24.29 -10.57 -10.64
N MET A 279 -25.36 -10.19 -11.34
CA MET A 279 -25.80 -8.79 -11.47
C MET A 279 -26.22 -8.19 -10.11
N ARG A 280 -26.88 -8.96 -9.24
CA ARG A 280 -27.20 -8.53 -7.87
C ARG A 280 -25.93 -8.33 -7.04
N LYS A 281 -24.97 -9.27 -7.09
CA LYS A 281 -23.65 -9.11 -6.43
C LYS A 281 -22.84 -7.92 -6.97
N TYR A 282 -22.90 -7.63 -8.27
CA TYR A 282 -22.30 -6.40 -8.82
C TYR A 282 -22.95 -5.15 -8.22
N ARG A 283 -24.28 -5.05 -8.23
CA ARG A 283 -25.03 -3.89 -7.69
C ARG A 283 -24.72 -3.64 -6.22
N ALA A 284 -24.60 -4.70 -5.40
CA ALA A 284 -24.20 -4.57 -4.00
C ALA A 284 -22.81 -3.93 -3.84
N LEU A 285 -21.82 -4.32 -4.66
CA LEU A 285 -20.49 -3.68 -4.67
C LEU A 285 -20.52 -2.26 -5.24
N GLN A 286 -21.38 -1.99 -6.24
CA GLN A 286 -21.60 -0.66 -6.79
C GLN A 286 -22.16 0.30 -5.73
N ALA A 287 -23.12 -0.13 -4.90
CA ALA A 287 -23.65 0.70 -3.81
C ALA A 287 -22.56 1.12 -2.81
N VAL A 288 -21.66 0.20 -2.45
CA VAL A 288 -20.49 0.50 -1.59
C VAL A 288 -19.53 1.46 -2.29
N ALA A 289 -19.26 1.27 -3.59
CA ALA A 289 -18.41 2.16 -4.36
C ALA A 289 -18.97 3.59 -4.44
N LEU A 290 -20.27 3.72 -4.74
CA LEU A 290 -20.98 5.00 -4.80
C LEU A 290 -21.03 5.69 -3.44
N ALA A 291 -21.46 4.98 -2.39
CA ALA A 291 -21.75 5.58 -1.08
C ALA A 291 -20.53 5.79 -0.18
N CYS A 292 -19.50 4.94 -0.24
CA CYS A 292 -18.41 4.97 0.75
C CYS A 292 -17.11 5.61 0.26
N CYS A 293 -16.95 5.88 -1.04
CA CYS A 293 -15.73 6.49 -1.57
C CYS A 293 -15.62 8.01 -1.30
N SER A 294 -14.37 8.49 -1.27
CA SER A 294 -14.00 9.92 -1.28
C SER A 294 -13.71 10.48 -2.67
N LYS A 295 -13.89 9.67 -3.72
CA LYS A 295 -13.81 10.06 -5.14
C LYS A 295 -15.02 9.53 -5.87
N ARG A 296 -15.48 10.26 -6.89
CA ARG A 296 -16.54 9.83 -7.83
C ARG A 296 -16.21 8.45 -8.41
N PHE A 297 -17.25 7.64 -8.61
CA PHE A 297 -17.21 6.40 -9.37
C PHE A 297 -17.79 6.66 -10.77
N GLU A 298 -17.11 6.19 -11.82
CA GLU A 298 -17.39 6.61 -13.20
C GLU A 298 -17.99 5.51 -14.08
N ALA A 299 -18.29 4.33 -13.52
CA ALA A 299 -18.87 3.22 -14.28
C ALA A 299 -20.40 3.30 -14.31
N GLN A 300 -20.97 3.26 -15.51
CA GLN A 300 -22.40 3.06 -15.73
C GLN A 300 -22.62 1.64 -16.27
N ILE A 301 -23.59 0.89 -15.73
CA ILE A 301 -24.11 -0.28 -16.44
C ILE A 301 -25.10 0.22 -17.50
N LEU A 302 -24.83 -0.04 -18.77
CA LEU A 302 -25.83 0.13 -19.82
C LEU A 302 -26.69 -1.14 -19.92
N THR A 303 -27.70 -1.32 -19.07
CA THR A 303 -28.95 -2.03 -19.46
C THR A 303 -30.10 -1.97 -18.45
N THR A 304 -31.31 -2.02 -19.02
CA THR A 304 -32.66 -2.12 -18.41
C THR A 304 -33.03 -1.00 -17.45
N PRO A 305 -34.19 -0.33 -17.63
CA PRO A 305 -34.67 0.59 -16.61
C PRO A 305 -34.91 -0.16 -15.29
N TYR A 306 -34.74 0.54 -14.19
CA TYR A 306 -35.24 0.09 -12.90
C TYR A 306 -36.78 -0.01 -12.99
N ASP A 307 -37.37 -1.09 -12.47
CA ASP A 307 -38.78 -1.05 -12.05
C ASP A 307 -38.86 -0.16 -10.80
N GLU A 308 -38.92 1.16 -11.01
CA GLU A 308 -38.89 2.18 -9.95
C GLU A 308 -40.05 2.06 -8.94
N ASP A 309 -41.11 1.33 -9.29
CA ASP A 309 -42.37 1.24 -8.54
C ASP A 309 -42.49 -0.01 -7.62
N ASP A 310 -41.51 -0.93 -7.72
CA ASP A 310 -41.55 -2.20 -6.98
C ASP A 310 -41.04 -2.07 -5.53
N GLY A 311 -40.02 -1.24 -5.29
CA GLY A 311 -39.58 -0.87 -3.94
C GLY A 311 -39.15 -2.03 -3.02
N ARG A 312 -38.86 -3.21 -3.56
CA ARG A 312 -38.45 -4.39 -2.77
C ARG A 312 -37.06 -4.20 -2.18
N ILE A 313 -36.86 -4.67 -0.96
CA ILE A 313 -35.53 -4.86 -0.38
C ILE A 313 -34.87 -6.07 -1.07
N ASP A 314 -33.66 -5.87 -1.58
CA ASP A 314 -32.81 -6.94 -2.10
C ASP A 314 -32.17 -7.69 -0.91
N ASP A 315 -32.51 -8.97 -0.74
CA ASP A 315 -32.11 -9.78 0.43
C ASP A 315 -30.63 -10.22 0.43
N LEU A 316 -29.87 -9.85 -0.61
CA LEU A 316 -28.44 -10.11 -0.80
C LEU A 316 -27.59 -8.83 -0.66
N ALA A 317 -28.20 -7.65 -0.87
CA ALA A 317 -27.56 -6.35 -0.79
C ALA A 317 -27.97 -5.52 0.46
N GLY A 318 -29.15 -5.78 1.02
CA GLY A 318 -29.64 -5.18 2.27
C GLY A 318 -30.32 -3.80 2.13
N TYR A 319 -30.65 -3.36 0.91
CA TYR A 319 -31.31 -2.08 0.64
C TYR A 319 -32.38 -2.22 -0.46
N SER A 320 -33.32 -1.26 -0.53
CA SER A 320 -34.38 -1.22 -1.53
C SER A 320 -33.88 -0.86 -2.94
N THR A 321 -34.42 -1.52 -3.96
CA THR A 321 -34.02 -1.31 -5.38
C THR A 321 -34.13 0.16 -5.83
N THR A 322 -35.09 0.90 -5.28
CA THR A 322 -35.34 2.33 -5.48
C THR A 322 -34.23 3.26 -4.98
N LEU A 323 -33.31 2.78 -4.13
CA LEU A 323 -32.23 3.61 -3.59
C LEU A 323 -31.00 3.67 -4.50
N MET A 324 -30.79 2.69 -5.40
CA MET A 324 -29.62 2.69 -6.29
C MET A 324 -29.58 3.92 -7.24
N PRO A 325 -30.66 4.31 -7.95
CA PRO A 325 -30.65 5.51 -8.79
C PRO A 325 -30.24 6.76 -8.01
N ILE A 326 -30.70 6.87 -6.76
CA ILE A 326 -30.38 7.98 -5.87
C ILE A 326 -28.89 7.97 -5.49
N LEU A 327 -28.28 6.80 -5.23
CA LEU A 327 -26.84 6.70 -4.97
C LEU A 327 -26.00 7.06 -6.21
N GLU A 328 -26.49 6.75 -7.42
CA GLU A 328 -25.88 7.18 -8.68
C GLU A 328 -26.01 8.71 -8.87
N GLU A 329 -27.18 9.29 -8.62
CA GLU A 329 -27.40 10.75 -8.71
C GLU A 329 -26.63 11.56 -7.65
N ILE A 330 -26.43 11.01 -6.45
CA ILE A 330 -25.58 11.56 -5.37
C ILE A 330 -24.10 11.55 -5.75
N ASN A 331 -23.64 10.50 -6.44
CA ASN A 331 -22.30 10.43 -6.99
C ASN A 331 -22.06 11.51 -8.06
N ASP A 332 -23.12 11.91 -8.75
CA ASP A 332 -23.14 12.98 -9.75
C ASP A 332 -23.53 14.36 -9.16
N LEU A 333 -23.30 14.57 -7.86
CA LEU A 333 -23.24 15.91 -7.25
C LEU A 333 -21.83 16.51 -7.31
N GLU A 334 -20.78 15.69 -7.21
CA GLU A 334 -19.39 16.17 -7.13
C GLU A 334 -18.95 17.02 -8.36
N PRO A 335 -19.31 16.70 -9.63
CA PRO A 335 -18.94 17.55 -10.77
C PRO A 335 -19.60 18.93 -10.75
N LEU A 336 -20.83 19.02 -10.22
CA LEU A 336 -21.59 20.29 -10.09
C LEU A 336 -21.02 21.23 -9.02
N ARG A 337 -20.00 20.77 -8.29
CA ARG A 337 -19.24 21.54 -7.29
C ARG A 337 -17.94 22.11 -7.86
N GLU A 338 -17.45 21.58 -8.98
CA GLU A 338 -16.25 22.09 -9.68
C GLU A 338 -16.61 23.16 -10.72
N ASP A 339 -17.81 23.11 -11.31
CA ASP A 339 -18.27 24.00 -12.39
C ASP A 339 -18.83 25.35 -11.86
N GLY A 340 -17.98 26.11 -11.17
CA GLY A 340 -18.36 27.32 -10.45
C GLY A 340 -18.49 28.57 -11.32
N GLY A 341 -19.61 28.76 -12.04
CA GLY A 341 -19.90 30.07 -12.66
C GLY A 341 -20.97 30.15 -13.76
N SER A 342 -22.23 29.78 -13.48
CA SER A 342 -23.38 30.12 -14.34
C SER A 342 -24.45 30.88 -13.55
N GLU A 343 -25.08 31.91 -14.15
CA GLU A 343 -26.31 32.50 -13.60
C GLU A 343 -27.42 31.44 -13.56
N PHE A 344 -27.84 31.03 -12.36
CA PHE A 344 -28.89 30.05 -12.16
C PHE A 344 -30.19 30.73 -11.76
N SER A 345 -31.18 30.68 -12.67
CA SER A 345 -32.58 30.96 -12.34
C SER A 345 -33.27 29.66 -11.94
N CYS A 346 -33.94 29.65 -10.79
CA CYS A 346 -34.83 28.57 -10.41
C CYS A 346 -36.23 28.88 -10.95
N ASP A 347 -36.54 28.43 -12.17
CA ASP A 347 -37.84 28.65 -12.83
C ASP A 347 -39.02 27.90 -12.17
N SER A 348 -38.77 27.17 -11.08
CA SER A 348 -39.80 26.54 -10.24
C SER A 348 -40.34 27.54 -9.22
N PRO A 349 -41.67 27.66 -9.04
CA PRO A 349 -42.27 28.65 -8.15
C PRO A 349 -41.87 28.40 -6.67
N PRO A 350 -41.60 29.45 -5.88
CA PRO A 350 -41.13 29.30 -4.51
C PRO A 350 -42.22 28.71 -3.60
N GLY A 351 -41.89 27.58 -2.97
CA GLY A 351 -42.79 26.80 -2.11
C GLY A 351 -42.34 25.34 -2.03
N PRO A 352 -42.65 24.60 -0.95
CA PRO A 352 -42.12 23.24 -0.74
C PRO A 352 -42.41 22.30 -1.93
N PRO A 353 -41.41 21.57 -2.49
CA PRO A 353 -40.04 21.37 -1.99
C PRO A 353 -39.00 22.39 -2.49
N HIS A 354 -39.38 23.39 -3.29
CA HIS A 354 -38.43 24.37 -3.84
C HIS A 354 -38.07 25.45 -2.83
N PHE A 355 -36.86 25.31 -2.28
CA PHE A 355 -36.14 26.34 -1.54
C PHE A 355 -35.62 27.42 -2.49
N ASP A 356 -35.28 28.60 -1.96
CA ASP A 356 -34.64 29.70 -2.70
C ASP A 356 -33.16 29.33 -2.97
N CYS A 357 -32.93 28.52 -4.00
CA CYS A 357 -31.67 27.83 -4.24
C CYS A 357 -30.66 28.72 -4.95
N SER A 358 -29.53 28.99 -4.31
CA SER A 358 -28.44 29.84 -4.82
C SER A 358 -27.61 29.21 -5.95
N SER A 359 -27.80 27.92 -6.24
CA SER A 359 -27.01 27.18 -7.23
C SER A 359 -27.71 25.92 -7.75
N PRO A 360 -27.31 25.38 -8.93
CA PRO A 360 -27.78 24.09 -9.42
C PRO A 360 -27.43 22.92 -8.48
N LEU A 361 -26.28 23.00 -7.81
CA LEU A 361 -25.83 22.03 -6.81
C LEU A 361 -26.79 21.98 -5.62
N GLU A 362 -27.17 23.13 -5.08
CA GLU A 362 -28.13 23.23 -3.97
C GLU A 362 -29.52 22.72 -4.39
N HIS A 363 -30.02 23.15 -5.55
CA HIS A 363 -31.31 22.70 -6.09
C HIS A 363 -31.37 21.18 -6.26
N LYS A 364 -30.37 20.56 -6.91
CA LYS A 364 -30.30 19.10 -7.08
C LYS A 364 -30.13 18.37 -5.73
N SER A 365 -29.41 18.96 -4.78
CA SER A 365 -29.25 18.38 -3.44
C SER A 365 -30.58 18.29 -2.69
N HIS A 366 -31.38 19.37 -2.69
CA HIS A 366 -32.70 19.38 -2.04
C HIS A 366 -33.70 18.43 -2.72
N LEU A 367 -33.71 18.37 -4.07
CA LEU A 367 -34.53 17.38 -4.79
C LEU A 367 -34.20 15.93 -4.40
N LEU A 368 -32.92 15.59 -4.28
CA LEU A 368 -32.49 14.26 -3.83
C LEU A 368 -32.88 14.00 -2.36
N PHE A 369 -32.74 15.00 -1.50
CA PHE A 369 -33.07 14.91 -0.09
C PHE A 369 -34.56 14.60 0.14
N ASP A 370 -35.45 15.33 -0.55
CA ASP A 370 -36.89 15.09 -0.43
C ASP A 370 -37.33 13.83 -1.19
N ARG A 371 -36.64 13.39 -2.27
CA ARG A 371 -36.88 12.07 -2.90
C ARG A 371 -36.57 10.93 -1.94
N VAL A 372 -35.46 10.99 -1.19
CA VAL A 372 -35.15 10.00 -0.13
C VAL A 372 -36.20 10.03 0.98
N ARG A 373 -36.61 11.21 1.46
CA ARG A 373 -37.65 11.31 2.50
C ARG A 373 -39.01 10.80 2.02
N ALA A 374 -39.35 11.02 0.75
CA ALA A 374 -40.57 10.50 0.13
C ALA A 374 -40.54 8.98 -0.05
N LEU A 375 -39.37 8.37 -0.30
CA LEU A 375 -39.22 6.91 -0.21
C LEU A 375 -39.40 6.44 1.23
N MET A 376 -38.70 7.05 2.21
CA MET A 376 -38.79 6.69 3.62
C MET A 376 -40.23 6.69 4.15
N ALA A 377 -41.01 7.72 3.82
CA ALA A 377 -42.42 7.83 4.20
C ALA A 377 -43.36 6.81 3.53
N LYS A 378 -42.91 6.13 2.47
CA LYS A 378 -43.65 5.08 1.74
C LYS A 378 -43.19 3.65 2.10
N ARG A 379 -42.17 3.49 2.95
CA ARG A 379 -41.63 2.17 3.33
C ARG A 379 -42.70 1.33 4.03
N ASN A 380 -42.78 0.06 3.65
CA ASN A 380 -43.77 -0.90 4.16
C ASN A 380 -43.11 -2.27 4.36
N MET A 381 -43.43 -2.93 5.48
CA MET A 381 -42.83 -4.18 5.93
C MET A 381 -43.37 -5.43 5.18
N SER A 382 -43.62 -5.31 3.87
CA SER A 382 -44.35 -6.32 3.07
C SER A 382 -43.82 -6.56 1.64
N ARG A 383 -42.58 -6.14 1.31
CA ARG A 383 -41.96 -6.27 -0.03
C ARG A 383 -40.46 -6.64 0.02
N THR A 384 -40.13 -7.91 -0.20
CA THR A 384 -38.77 -8.43 -0.47
C THR A 384 -38.76 -9.33 -1.70
N GLN A 385 -37.66 -9.36 -2.45
CA GLN A 385 -37.45 -10.36 -3.51
C GLN A 385 -36.61 -11.53 -2.99
N GLY A 386 -37.27 -12.63 -2.61
CA GLY A 386 -36.58 -13.84 -2.15
C GLY A 386 -35.97 -14.63 -3.31
N GLY A 387 -34.68 -14.96 -3.21
CA GLY A 387 -33.98 -15.86 -4.13
C GLY A 387 -34.47 -17.31 -4.03
N GLY A 388 -35.61 -17.62 -4.67
CA GLY A 388 -36.12 -19.00 -4.79
C GLY A 388 -37.36 -19.33 -3.96
N GLY A 389 -38.48 -18.66 -4.20
CA GLY A 389 -39.85 -19.16 -3.93
C GLY A 389 -40.32 -19.32 -2.47
N GLY A 390 -39.41 -19.34 -1.49
CA GLY A 390 -39.74 -19.43 -0.06
C GLY A 390 -40.07 -18.07 0.58
N HIS A 391 -40.95 -18.06 1.58
CA HIS A 391 -41.08 -16.92 2.50
C HIS A 391 -39.83 -16.80 3.38
N LEU A 392 -39.26 -15.60 3.46
CA LEU A 392 -38.19 -15.31 4.43
C LEU A 392 -38.74 -15.38 5.87
N PRO A 393 -37.97 -15.87 6.86
CA PRO A 393 -38.36 -15.80 8.26
C PRO A 393 -38.62 -14.36 8.69
N SER A 394 -39.69 -14.12 9.46
CA SER A 394 -40.12 -12.75 9.82
C SER A 394 -39.07 -11.95 10.59
N SER A 395 -38.18 -12.62 11.33
CA SER A 395 -37.02 -11.99 11.97
C SER A 395 -36.01 -11.48 10.94
N VAL A 396 -35.59 -12.33 9.99
CA VAL A 396 -34.69 -11.96 8.89
C VAL A 396 -35.27 -10.84 8.03
N TYR A 397 -36.58 -10.87 7.78
CA TYR A 397 -37.29 -9.77 7.11
C TYR A 397 -37.17 -8.47 7.91
N HIS A 398 -37.43 -8.52 9.23
CA HIS A 398 -37.35 -7.34 10.10
C HIS A 398 -35.92 -6.79 10.19
N ASP A 399 -34.91 -7.64 10.34
CA ASP A 399 -33.50 -7.27 10.30
C ASP A 399 -33.15 -6.56 8.99
N LEU A 400 -33.54 -7.11 7.83
CA LEU A 400 -33.34 -6.50 6.52
C LEU A 400 -34.07 -5.16 6.36
N TYR A 401 -35.26 -5.00 6.95
CA TYR A 401 -35.98 -3.71 6.99
C TYR A 401 -35.23 -2.66 7.83
N LEU A 402 -34.60 -3.04 8.94
CA LEU A 402 -33.76 -2.13 9.73
C LEU A 402 -32.47 -1.74 8.98
N VAL A 403 -31.85 -2.67 8.25
CA VAL A 403 -30.69 -2.36 7.41
C VAL A 403 -31.06 -1.38 6.28
N ASP A 404 -32.17 -1.61 5.58
CA ASP A 404 -32.67 -0.71 4.53
C ASP A 404 -32.95 0.71 5.06
N GLU A 405 -33.45 0.85 6.29
CA GLU A 405 -33.67 2.15 6.93
C GLU A 405 -32.34 2.90 7.18
N ALA A 406 -31.33 2.18 7.64
CA ALA A 406 -29.97 2.72 7.80
C ALA A 406 -29.36 3.12 6.45
N TYR A 407 -29.65 2.41 5.36
CA TYR A 407 -29.24 2.80 4.00
C TYR A 407 -29.93 4.08 3.50
N HIS A 408 -31.22 4.29 3.78
CA HIS A 408 -31.90 5.55 3.46
C HIS A 408 -31.27 6.74 4.20
N HIS A 409 -31.01 6.59 5.50
CA HIS A 409 -30.30 7.63 6.27
C HIS A 409 -28.86 7.84 5.79
N MET A 410 -28.15 6.78 5.35
CA MET A 410 -26.83 6.91 4.73
C MET A 410 -26.88 7.76 3.46
N ALA A 411 -27.93 7.64 2.64
CA ALA A 411 -28.12 8.49 1.47
C ALA A 411 -28.27 9.97 1.87
N LEU A 412 -29.09 10.28 2.88
CA LEU A 412 -29.21 11.65 3.44
C LEU A 412 -27.84 12.21 3.88
N LEU A 413 -27.05 11.40 4.60
CA LEU A 413 -25.70 11.77 5.03
C LEU A 413 -24.73 11.97 3.86
N GLN A 414 -24.89 11.29 2.72
CA GLN A 414 -24.05 11.50 1.54
C GLN A 414 -24.46 12.71 0.70
N ILE A 415 -25.76 13.02 0.59
CA ILE A 415 -26.21 14.29 -0.02
C ILE A 415 -25.61 15.47 0.76
N PHE A 416 -25.64 15.44 2.09
CA PHE A 416 -25.01 16.46 2.94
C PHE A 416 -23.48 16.56 2.78
N ARG A 417 -22.80 15.47 2.40
CA ARG A 417 -21.33 15.45 2.25
C ARG A 417 -20.82 15.88 0.88
N ARG A 418 -21.60 15.68 -0.18
CA ARG A 418 -21.18 15.90 -1.59
C ARG A 418 -21.93 17.04 -2.26
N GLY A 419 -23.16 17.31 -1.81
CA GLY A 419 -24.01 18.38 -2.29
C GLY A 419 -23.86 19.67 -1.47
N SER A 420 -24.88 20.52 -1.56
CA SER A 420 -25.10 21.68 -0.70
C SER A 420 -26.51 21.62 -0.16
N LEU A 421 -26.68 21.38 1.15
CA LEU A 421 -27.99 21.28 1.80
C LEU A 421 -28.18 22.36 2.86
N SER A 422 -29.06 23.31 2.58
CA SER A 422 -29.54 24.32 3.52
C SER A 422 -30.61 23.76 4.45
N VAL A 423 -30.24 22.75 5.27
CA VAL A 423 -31.09 22.11 6.27
C VAL A 423 -30.52 22.28 7.69
N PRO A 424 -31.34 22.29 8.76
CA PRO A 424 -30.84 22.36 10.13
C PRO A 424 -29.93 21.17 10.45
N LEU A 425 -28.75 21.42 11.05
CA LEU A 425 -27.78 20.39 11.44
C LEU A 425 -28.39 19.25 12.28
N GLN A 426 -29.45 19.55 13.03
CA GLN A 426 -30.19 18.55 13.82
C GLN A 426 -30.70 17.38 12.95
N VAL A 427 -31.09 17.62 11.69
CA VAL A 427 -31.60 16.59 10.77
C VAL A 427 -30.51 15.60 10.33
N ILE A 428 -29.28 16.10 10.23
CA ILE A 428 -28.08 15.29 9.93
C ILE A 428 -27.70 14.46 11.17
N ASP A 429 -27.74 15.07 12.35
CA ASP A 429 -27.53 14.40 13.64
C ASP A 429 -28.58 13.31 13.91
N ASP A 430 -29.85 13.60 13.64
CA ASP A 430 -30.95 12.66 13.81
C ASP A 430 -30.78 11.46 12.87
N SER A 431 -30.42 11.70 11.60
CA SER A 431 -30.10 10.63 10.65
C SER A 431 -28.92 9.77 11.08
N ARG A 432 -27.91 10.37 11.72
CA ARG A 432 -26.79 9.64 12.33
C ARG A 432 -27.22 8.80 13.53
N ARG A 433 -28.22 9.22 14.32
CA ARG A 433 -28.78 8.41 15.42
C ARG A 433 -29.60 7.25 14.85
N SER A 434 -30.52 7.52 13.93
CA SER A 434 -31.38 6.49 13.32
C SER A 434 -30.59 5.34 12.71
N ILE A 435 -29.42 5.60 12.09
CA ILE A 435 -28.51 4.52 11.65
C ILE A 435 -28.09 3.65 12.84
N LEU A 436 -27.57 4.25 13.91
CA LEU A 436 -27.11 3.51 15.09
C LEU A 436 -28.25 2.77 15.80
N ASP A 437 -29.44 3.38 15.85
CA ASP A 437 -30.63 2.80 16.47
C ASP A 437 -31.14 1.59 15.67
N CYS A 438 -31.27 1.72 14.34
CA CYS A 438 -31.63 0.61 13.45
C CYS A 438 -30.60 -0.52 13.53
N LEU A 439 -29.30 -0.20 13.44
CA LEU A 439 -28.24 -1.20 13.43
C LEU A 439 -27.98 -1.85 14.79
N ALA A 440 -28.42 -1.24 15.90
CA ALA A 440 -28.42 -1.86 17.23
C ALA A 440 -29.62 -2.80 17.45
N ALA A 441 -30.71 -2.62 16.70
CA ALA A 441 -31.89 -3.49 16.73
C ALA A 441 -31.77 -4.74 15.84
N VAL A 442 -30.81 -4.79 14.91
CA VAL A 442 -30.51 -5.96 14.05
C VAL A 442 -29.98 -7.16 14.86
N THR A 443 -30.48 -8.35 14.52
CA THR A 443 -30.07 -9.63 15.13
C THR A 443 -28.76 -10.15 14.54
N TYR A 444 -27.63 -9.93 15.24
CA TYR A 444 -26.33 -10.48 14.84
C TYR A 444 -26.18 -11.95 15.30
N GLN A 445 -25.77 -12.83 14.39
CA GLN A 445 -25.63 -14.27 14.63
C GLN A 445 -24.24 -14.76 14.21
N SER A 446 -23.88 -15.99 14.61
CA SER A 446 -22.64 -16.66 14.17
C SER A 446 -22.77 -17.36 12.79
N GLY A 447 -24.00 -17.53 12.31
CA GLY A 447 -24.32 -17.94 10.94
C GLY A 447 -24.63 -16.75 10.02
N PRO A 448 -25.15 -16.99 8.80
CA PRO A 448 -25.51 -15.94 7.84
C PRO A 448 -26.55 -14.97 8.44
N CYS A 449 -26.20 -13.68 8.54
CA CYS A 449 -27.08 -12.62 9.04
C CYS A 449 -26.82 -11.29 8.31
N PRO A 450 -27.74 -10.30 8.36
CA PRO A 450 -27.58 -9.04 7.63
C PRO A 450 -26.42 -8.15 8.09
N GLY A 451 -25.67 -8.54 9.14
CA GLY A 451 -24.59 -7.77 9.77
C GLY A 451 -23.44 -7.34 8.84
N VAL A 452 -23.31 -7.91 7.65
CA VAL A 452 -22.32 -7.48 6.64
C VAL A 452 -22.83 -6.29 5.83
N ALA A 453 -24.15 -6.23 5.58
CA ALA A 453 -24.79 -5.09 4.93
C ALA A 453 -24.92 -3.88 5.87
N THR A 454 -24.71 -4.03 7.18
CA THR A 454 -24.71 -2.90 8.13
C THR A 454 -23.43 -2.06 8.06
N LEU A 455 -22.36 -2.57 7.45
CA LEU A 455 -21.04 -1.93 7.43
C LEU A 455 -21.01 -0.60 6.65
N PRO A 456 -21.61 -0.46 5.44
CA PRO A 456 -21.64 0.82 4.72
C PRO A 456 -22.34 1.96 5.47
N PRO A 457 -23.59 1.83 5.97
CA PRO A 457 -24.24 2.92 6.71
C PRO A 457 -23.50 3.23 8.02
N LEU A 458 -23.01 2.23 8.75
CA LEU A 458 -22.20 2.43 9.96
C LEU A 458 -20.91 3.21 9.68
N PHE A 459 -20.20 2.89 8.59
CA PHE A 459 -19.00 3.60 8.17
C PHE A 459 -19.30 5.07 7.83
N VAL A 460 -20.34 5.33 7.05
CA VAL A 460 -20.73 6.69 6.65
C VAL A 460 -21.11 7.53 7.88
N ALA A 461 -21.92 6.99 8.80
CA ALA A 461 -22.26 7.63 10.06
C ALA A 461 -21.01 7.96 10.89
N GLY A 462 -20.07 7.01 11.00
CA GLY A 462 -18.81 7.18 11.73
C GLY A 462 -17.90 8.28 11.13
N THR A 463 -17.85 8.41 9.80
CA THR A 463 -17.04 9.46 9.14
C THR A 463 -17.53 10.90 9.35
N LEU A 464 -18.71 11.11 9.94
CA LEU A 464 -19.23 12.44 10.29
C LEU A 464 -19.07 12.80 11.78
N CYS A 465 -18.48 11.94 12.60
CA CYS A 465 -18.19 12.21 14.01
C CYS A 465 -16.98 13.16 14.18
N THR A 466 -17.15 14.44 13.89
CA THR A 466 -16.07 15.44 13.82
C THR A 466 -15.65 15.99 15.19
N THR A 467 -16.56 16.19 16.14
CA THR A 467 -16.20 16.86 17.41
C THR A 467 -15.56 15.90 18.43
N LYS A 468 -15.01 16.45 19.52
CA LYS A 468 -14.65 15.65 20.70
C LYS A 468 -15.91 15.14 21.43
N SER A 469 -16.97 15.95 21.47
CA SER A 469 -18.24 15.58 22.10
C SER A 469 -18.88 14.34 21.44
N ASP A 470 -18.74 14.15 20.12
CA ASP A 470 -19.23 12.97 19.41
C ASP A 470 -18.52 11.66 19.79
N ARG A 471 -17.26 11.76 20.23
CA ARG A 471 -16.44 10.62 20.67
C ARG A 471 -16.63 10.33 22.16
N ASP A 472 -16.94 11.36 22.94
CA ASP A 472 -17.06 11.31 24.39
C ASP A 472 -18.52 11.14 24.89
N LYS A 473 -19.55 11.38 24.06
CA LYS A 473 -20.98 11.12 24.34
C LYS A 473 -21.32 9.62 24.36
N GLN A 474 -20.69 8.90 25.28
CA GLN A 474 -20.75 7.45 25.39
C GLN A 474 -22.12 6.88 25.81
N SER A 475 -22.94 7.67 26.51
CA SER A 475 -24.17 7.21 27.16
C SER A 475 -25.45 7.48 26.37
N SER A 476 -25.39 8.15 25.21
CA SER A 476 -26.57 8.61 24.46
C SER A 476 -26.87 7.83 23.18
N TYR A 477 -26.16 6.71 22.94
CA TYR A 477 -26.33 5.86 21.77
C TYR A 477 -26.45 4.38 22.20
N PRO A 478 -27.28 3.56 21.54
CA PRO A 478 -27.45 2.16 21.90
C PRO A 478 -26.19 1.33 21.62
N ARG A 479 -25.98 0.26 22.40
CA ARG A 479 -24.91 -0.71 22.15
C ARG A 479 -25.31 -1.63 21.01
N ILE A 480 -24.48 -1.71 19.96
CA ILE A 480 -24.64 -2.70 18.90
C ILE A 480 -24.34 -4.09 19.46
N ASN A 481 -25.36 -4.95 19.50
CA ASN A 481 -25.30 -6.25 20.18
C ASN A 481 -24.73 -7.36 19.28
N THR A 482 -23.42 -7.32 19.02
CA THR A 482 -22.72 -8.41 18.32
C THR A 482 -22.50 -9.62 19.25
N PRO A 483 -22.50 -10.87 18.77
CA PRO A 483 -22.27 -12.04 19.62
C PRO A 483 -20.91 -12.02 20.35
N TYR A 484 -19.90 -11.35 19.78
CA TYR A 484 -18.58 -11.19 20.39
C TYR A 484 -18.54 -10.15 21.53
N THR A 485 -19.58 -9.31 21.67
CA THR A 485 -19.70 -8.35 22.77
C THR A 485 -19.84 -9.06 24.13
N ILE A 486 -20.29 -10.33 24.15
CA ILE A 486 -20.51 -11.14 25.35
C ILE A 486 -19.21 -11.81 25.83
N GLU A 487 -18.30 -12.20 24.93
CA GLU A 487 -17.03 -12.85 25.29
C GLU A 487 -16.07 -11.87 26.00
N LEU A 488 -16.18 -10.57 25.72
CA LEU A 488 -15.32 -9.50 26.27
C LEU A 488 -15.39 -9.38 27.80
N ASP A 489 -16.54 -9.66 28.41
CA ASP A 489 -16.72 -9.54 29.88
C ASP A 489 -16.13 -10.74 30.66
N SER A 490 -15.53 -11.72 29.97
CA SER A 490 -15.07 -12.99 30.58
C SER A 490 -13.56 -13.10 30.85
N LEU A 491 -12.75 -12.11 30.44
CA LEU A 491 -11.29 -12.15 30.54
C LEU A 491 -10.75 -11.07 31.52
N PRO A 492 -9.81 -11.42 32.42
CA PRO A 492 -9.23 -10.47 33.36
C PRO A 492 -8.35 -9.43 32.66
N ALA A 493 -8.42 -8.18 33.12
CA ALA A 493 -7.71 -7.05 32.52
C ALA A 493 -6.19 -7.07 32.78
N SER A 494 -5.41 -6.74 31.76
CA SER A 494 -3.97 -6.45 31.84
C SER A 494 -3.72 -4.97 32.14
N THR A 495 -2.66 -4.65 32.88
CA THR A 495 -2.44 -3.37 33.58
C THR A 495 -2.03 -2.15 32.74
N ASP A 496 -2.09 -2.22 31.41
CA ASP A 496 -1.39 -1.28 30.52
C ASP A 496 -2.27 -0.17 29.91
N ASP A 497 -3.57 -0.10 30.26
CA ASP A 497 -4.51 0.91 29.76
C ASP A 497 -4.36 2.28 30.48
N ILE A 498 -3.36 3.07 30.08
CA ILE A 498 -3.20 4.48 30.52
C ILE A 498 -3.92 5.43 29.54
N PRO A 499 -4.88 6.26 29.98
CA PRO A 499 -5.59 7.20 29.09
C PRO A 499 -4.73 8.31 28.50
N TYR A 500 -4.91 8.57 27.20
CA TYR A 500 -4.26 9.69 26.49
C TYR A 500 -4.88 11.05 26.86
N VAL A 501 -4.05 11.99 27.33
CA VAL A 501 -4.43 13.37 27.64
C VAL A 501 -3.80 14.33 26.63
N PRO A 502 -4.58 15.01 25.76
CA PRO A 502 -4.03 15.99 24.83
C PRO A 502 -3.66 17.31 25.54
N PRO A 503 -2.57 18.00 25.14
CA PRO A 503 -2.19 19.29 25.70
C PRO A 503 -3.15 20.42 25.30
N ALA A 504 -3.25 21.44 26.15
CA ALA A 504 -4.07 22.63 25.90
C ALA A 504 -3.38 23.63 24.94
N PRO A 505 -4.14 24.38 24.12
CA PRO A 505 -3.57 25.42 23.25
C PRO A 505 -3.08 26.62 24.08
N PRO A 506 -2.00 27.31 23.65
CA PRO A 506 -1.51 28.51 24.32
C PRO A 506 -2.45 29.69 24.09
N ALA A 507 -2.70 30.46 25.16
CA ALA A 507 -3.56 31.64 25.11
C ALA A 507 -2.76 32.92 25.39
N ASP A 508 -2.23 33.56 24.35
CA ASP A 508 -2.25 35.03 24.21
C ASP A 508 -2.01 35.45 22.75
N LEU A 509 -2.80 36.39 22.23
CA LEU A 509 -2.64 37.00 20.90
C LEU A 509 -3.18 38.45 20.90
N ALA A 510 -2.57 39.33 21.71
CA ALA A 510 -2.91 40.75 21.72
C ALA A 510 -1.74 41.70 21.99
N LYS A 511 -0.96 42.06 20.95
CA LYS A 511 -0.34 43.40 20.76
C LYS A 511 0.29 43.58 19.37
N THR A 512 0.22 44.80 18.86
CA THR A 512 0.72 45.27 17.56
C THR A 512 2.19 45.73 17.59
N PRO A 513 2.88 45.87 16.44
CA PRO A 513 4.34 45.87 16.37
C PRO A 513 5.01 47.24 16.53
N SER A 514 6.19 47.27 17.17
CA SER A 514 7.21 48.31 16.90
C SER A 514 8.64 47.90 17.35
N GLN A 515 9.63 48.44 16.65
CA GLN A 515 11.03 48.68 17.06
C GLN A 515 11.92 47.52 17.58
N ILE A 516 12.61 46.90 16.62
CA ILE A 516 14.08 46.68 16.58
C ILE A 516 14.86 46.93 17.89
N GLN A 517 15.53 45.90 18.41
CA GLN A 517 16.91 46.07 18.90
C GLN A 517 17.73 44.76 18.81
N LYS A 518 19.00 44.87 18.39
CA LYS A 518 19.95 43.75 18.38
C LYS A 518 20.44 43.48 19.80
N ARG A 519 20.43 42.21 20.24
CA ARG A 519 21.38 41.72 21.26
C ARG A 519 21.93 40.36 20.85
N GLN A 520 23.26 40.27 20.85
CA GLN A 520 23.95 38.99 20.92
C GLN A 520 23.66 38.38 22.30
N LEU A 521 23.54 37.06 22.36
CA LEU A 521 23.56 36.31 23.62
C LEU A 521 24.61 35.20 23.50
N SER A 522 25.48 35.14 24.51
CA SER A 522 26.63 34.26 24.56
C SER A 522 26.26 32.85 25.01
N THR A 523 27.16 31.92 24.71
CA THR A 523 27.11 30.50 25.08
C THR A 523 26.74 30.23 26.54
N SER A 524 25.68 29.46 26.75
CA SER A 524 25.58 28.50 27.85
C SER A 524 24.93 27.22 27.32
N SER A 525 25.59 26.08 27.50
CA SER A 525 25.16 24.80 26.92
C SER A 525 24.14 24.11 27.82
N ALA A 526 22.91 24.61 27.83
CA ALA A 526 21.77 23.74 28.15
C ALA A 526 21.71 22.66 27.06
N ALA A 527 21.75 21.38 27.46
CA ALA A 527 21.61 20.29 26.51
C ALA A 527 20.25 20.41 25.79
N LYS A 528 20.25 20.32 24.45
CA LYS A 528 19.01 20.17 23.68
C LYS A 528 18.39 18.82 24.06
N MET A 529 17.44 18.81 24.99
CA MET A 529 16.61 17.63 25.19
C MET A 529 15.83 17.36 23.90
N SER A 530 15.83 16.11 23.45
CA SER A 530 15.05 15.73 22.27
C SER A 530 13.56 15.94 22.52
N SER A 531 12.89 16.45 21.49
CA SER A 531 11.44 16.58 21.35
C SER A 531 10.76 15.27 20.93
N GLN A 532 11.54 14.22 20.68
CA GLN A 532 11.02 12.87 20.41
C GLN A 532 10.56 12.21 21.73
N PRO A 533 9.49 11.41 21.73
CA PRO A 533 9.03 10.71 22.94
C PRO A 533 10.12 9.79 23.53
N PRO A 534 10.19 9.56 24.85
CA PRO A 534 11.18 8.67 25.44
C PRO A 534 11.11 7.25 24.85
N HIS A 535 12.22 6.73 24.35
CA HIS A 535 12.31 5.41 23.71
C HIS A 535 13.67 4.71 23.98
N PRO A 536 13.78 3.39 23.77
CA PRO A 536 15.05 2.67 23.76
C PRO A 536 15.95 3.12 22.59
N SER A 537 17.22 3.42 22.88
CA SER A 537 18.18 3.92 21.87
C SER A 537 18.43 2.87 20.77
N LEU A 538 18.18 3.24 19.52
CA LEU A 538 18.23 2.34 18.36
C LEU A 538 19.65 2.19 17.81
N LEU A 539 20.39 1.26 18.39
CA LEU A 539 21.82 1.02 18.15
C LEU A 539 22.06 -0.28 17.36
N ILE A 540 21.22 -0.51 16.35
CA ILE A 540 21.39 -1.57 15.35
C ILE A 540 22.17 -1.03 14.14
N PRO A 541 22.73 -1.88 13.26
CA PRO A 541 23.42 -1.42 12.04
C PRO A 541 22.53 -0.78 10.95
N GLY A 542 21.45 -0.07 11.29
CA GLY A 542 20.47 0.53 10.37
C GLY A 542 19.12 -0.21 10.31
N PRO A 543 17.96 0.47 10.45
CA PRO A 543 17.79 1.91 10.75
C PRO A 543 18.46 2.34 12.04
N ILE A 544 18.77 3.64 12.16
CA ILE A 544 19.43 4.24 13.32
C ILE A 544 18.61 5.40 13.87
N GLU A 545 19.03 5.90 15.04
CA GLU A 545 18.65 7.20 15.59
C GLU A 545 18.80 8.36 14.57
N ILE A 546 17.86 9.31 14.63
CA ILE A 546 17.87 10.53 13.80
C ILE A 546 17.81 11.78 14.68
N THR A 547 18.31 12.90 14.16
CA THR A 547 18.19 14.21 14.83
C THR A 547 16.75 14.71 14.78
N ASP A 548 16.40 15.53 15.78
CA ASP A 548 15.09 16.18 15.87
C ASP A 548 14.76 16.98 14.61
N GLU A 549 15.73 17.73 14.07
CA GLU A 549 15.51 18.55 12.88
C GLU A 549 15.23 17.69 11.64
N VAL A 550 15.85 16.51 11.52
CA VAL A 550 15.55 15.55 10.44
C VAL A 550 14.18 14.91 10.63
N SER A 551 13.80 14.57 11.87
CA SER A 551 12.46 14.06 12.18
C SER A 551 11.37 15.09 11.89
N GLN A 552 11.58 16.35 12.31
CA GLN A 552 10.68 17.47 12.05
C GLN A 552 10.59 17.84 10.57
N ALA A 553 11.65 17.64 9.78
CA ALA A 553 11.62 17.82 8.33
C ALA A 553 10.69 16.84 7.59
N MET A 554 10.34 15.68 8.17
CA MET A 554 9.28 14.82 7.63
C MET A 554 7.88 15.44 7.79
N SER A 555 7.66 16.30 8.79
CA SER A 555 6.39 16.99 9.03
C SER A 555 6.14 18.15 8.04
N HIS A 556 7.01 18.33 7.05
CA HIS A 556 6.85 19.33 6.01
C HIS A 556 5.61 19.05 5.14
N TYR A 557 4.83 20.10 4.87
CA TYR A 557 3.57 19.99 4.15
C TYR A 557 3.76 19.39 2.74
N ALA A 558 2.72 18.75 2.22
CA ALA A 558 2.75 18.11 0.90
C ALA A 558 3.01 19.15 -0.21
N GLN A 559 4.23 19.16 -0.74
CA GLN A 559 4.60 19.99 -1.88
C GLN A 559 4.34 19.26 -3.20
N SER A 560 3.89 19.99 -4.22
CA SER A 560 3.94 19.51 -5.61
C SER A 560 5.39 19.25 -5.99
N HIS A 561 5.69 18.03 -6.44
CA HIS A 561 7.04 17.63 -6.81
C HIS A 561 7.53 18.29 -8.12
N VAL A 562 6.64 18.93 -8.89
CA VAL A 562 7.02 19.83 -10.00
C VAL A 562 6.92 21.32 -9.62
N GLY A 563 6.58 21.63 -8.37
CA GLY A 563 6.53 23.01 -7.86
C GLY A 563 7.93 23.51 -7.50
N GLN A 564 8.22 24.77 -7.83
CA GLN A 564 9.55 25.36 -7.62
C GLN A 564 10.12 25.22 -6.19
N PRO A 565 9.33 25.29 -5.10
CA PRO A 565 9.85 25.05 -3.75
C PRO A 565 10.49 23.67 -3.57
N PHE A 566 9.85 22.61 -4.09
CA PHE A 566 10.40 21.25 -4.02
C PHE A 566 11.56 21.06 -5.00
N VAL A 567 11.43 21.58 -6.23
CA VAL A 567 12.50 21.56 -7.25
C VAL A 567 13.78 22.20 -6.71
N ASN A 568 13.66 23.31 -5.97
CA ASN A 568 14.78 24.00 -5.33
C ASN A 568 15.47 23.13 -4.28
N THR A 569 14.70 22.54 -3.34
CA THR A 569 15.20 21.60 -2.32
C THR A 569 15.87 20.40 -2.98
N PHE A 570 15.20 19.71 -3.91
CA PHE A 570 15.70 18.46 -4.44
C PHE A 570 16.97 18.66 -5.25
N GLY A 571 17.04 19.72 -6.08
CA GLY A 571 18.28 20.08 -6.76
C GLY A 571 19.43 20.41 -5.81
N GLU A 572 19.15 20.99 -4.64
CA GLU A 572 20.18 21.26 -3.61
C GLU A 572 20.61 19.96 -2.93
N THR A 573 19.68 19.06 -2.62
CA THR A 573 19.97 17.70 -2.13
C THR A 573 20.88 16.93 -3.09
N LEU A 574 20.67 17.04 -4.40
CA LEU A 574 21.55 16.43 -5.42
C LEU A 574 22.96 17.06 -5.42
N THR A 575 23.08 18.39 -5.28
CA THR A 575 24.37 19.07 -5.13
C THR A 575 25.10 18.62 -3.85
N LEU A 576 24.42 18.59 -2.71
CA LEU A 576 24.98 18.16 -1.43
C LEU A 576 25.42 16.68 -1.45
N LEU A 577 24.77 15.83 -2.24
CA LEU A 577 25.23 14.45 -2.47
C LEU A 577 26.57 14.41 -3.22
N ARG A 578 26.83 15.31 -4.19
CA ARG A 578 28.14 15.38 -4.85
C ARG A 578 29.25 15.68 -3.84
N ASP A 579 28.99 16.60 -2.91
CA ASP A 579 29.92 16.93 -1.84
C ASP A 579 30.11 15.78 -0.84
N LEU A 580 29.05 15.07 -0.43
CA LEU A 580 29.12 13.89 0.43
C LEU A 580 29.94 12.74 -0.20
N PHE A 581 29.73 12.47 -1.48
CA PHE A 581 30.52 11.48 -2.22
C PHE A 581 31.91 12.01 -2.63
N GLN A 582 32.21 13.29 -2.38
CA GLN A 582 33.46 13.96 -2.74
C GLN A 582 33.76 13.93 -4.26
N THR A 583 32.71 13.96 -5.10
CA THR A 583 32.86 14.02 -6.57
C THR A 583 32.74 15.45 -7.08
N LYS A 584 33.64 15.84 -7.99
CA LYS A 584 33.67 17.14 -8.66
C LYS A 584 33.55 17.02 -10.19
N ASN A 585 33.55 15.80 -10.75
CA ASN A 585 33.23 15.60 -12.16
C ASN A 585 31.73 15.91 -12.43
N PRO A 586 31.40 16.91 -13.29
CA PRO A 586 30.01 17.22 -13.65
C PRO A 586 29.32 16.13 -14.49
N GLY A 587 30.09 15.24 -15.13
CA GLY A 587 29.59 14.07 -15.85
C GLY A 587 29.13 12.91 -14.95
N SER A 588 29.53 12.91 -13.67
CA SER A 588 28.94 12.03 -12.65
C SER A 588 27.50 12.45 -12.34
N GLN A 589 26.64 11.49 -11.98
CA GLN A 589 25.21 11.71 -11.73
C GLN A 589 24.77 11.13 -10.38
N PRO A 590 24.29 11.97 -9.42
CA PRO A 590 23.51 11.50 -8.29
C PRO A 590 22.10 11.10 -8.73
N PHE A 591 21.60 10.01 -8.14
CA PHE A 591 20.23 9.51 -8.23
C PHE A 591 19.66 9.31 -6.83
N VAL A 592 18.40 9.69 -6.62
CA VAL A 592 17.66 9.49 -5.36
C VAL A 592 16.24 9.01 -5.70
N LEU A 593 15.95 7.75 -5.39
CA LEU A 593 14.69 7.06 -5.75
C LEU A 593 13.95 6.57 -4.50
N ALA A 594 12.63 6.40 -4.60
CA ALA A 594 11.84 5.73 -3.57
C ALA A 594 12.21 4.23 -3.52
N GLY A 595 12.75 3.77 -2.39
CA GLY A 595 13.18 2.38 -2.20
C GLY A 595 14.11 2.20 -1.00
N SER A 596 14.46 0.95 -0.69
CA SER A 596 15.55 0.63 0.24
C SER A 596 16.91 0.62 -0.49
N GLY A 597 18.02 0.47 0.24
CA GLY A 597 19.35 0.32 -0.39
C GLY A 597 19.47 -0.85 -1.37
N THR A 598 18.61 -1.87 -1.24
CA THR A 598 18.48 -3.00 -2.17
C THR A 598 18.18 -2.54 -3.60
N LEU A 599 17.39 -1.47 -3.78
CA LEU A 599 17.11 -0.88 -5.09
C LEU A 599 18.38 -0.35 -5.77
N GLY A 600 19.45 -0.08 -5.01
CA GLY A 600 20.77 0.22 -5.55
C GLY A 600 21.36 -0.93 -6.36
N TRP A 601 21.10 -2.18 -5.97
CA TRP A 601 21.53 -3.37 -6.71
C TRP A 601 20.75 -3.51 -8.02
N ASP A 602 19.43 -3.32 -8.00
CA ASP A 602 18.59 -3.30 -9.20
C ASP A 602 19.01 -2.18 -10.17
N LEU A 603 19.34 -0.99 -9.65
CA LEU A 603 19.84 0.14 -10.43
C LEU A 603 21.15 -0.19 -11.15
N VAL A 604 22.08 -0.92 -10.51
CA VAL A 604 23.30 -1.41 -11.16
C VAL A 604 22.96 -2.49 -12.19
N ALA A 605 22.26 -3.55 -11.77
CA ALA A 605 22.03 -4.73 -12.59
C ALA A 605 21.20 -4.43 -13.85
N ALA A 606 20.13 -3.65 -13.73
CA ALA A 606 19.25 -3.30 -14.85
C ALA A 606 19.86 -2.33 -15.87
N ASN A 607 20.88 -1.53 -15.49
CA ASN A 607 21.41 -0.44 -16.33
C ASN A 607 22.88 -0.59 -16.73
N LEU A 608 23.73 -1.26 -15.96
CA LEU A 608 25.18 -1.34 -16.22
C LEU A 608 25.66 -2.73 -16.64
N VAL A 609 24.83 -3.75 -16.49
CA VAL A 609 25.10 -5.13 -16.95
C VAL A 609 24.06 -5.53 -18.01
N GLU A 610 24.49 -6.26 -19.04
CA GLU A 610 23.62 -6.85 -20.06
C GLU A 610 23.50 -8.38 -19.83
N PRO A 611 22.36 -9.01 -20.18
CA PRO A 611 22.19 -10.45 -19.99
C PRO A 611 23.30 -11.28 -20.64
N GLY A 612 23.88 -12.20 -19.86
CA GLY A 612 24.99 -13.03 -20.25
C GLY A 612 26.39 -12.44 -20.02
N GLU A 613 26.53 -11.20 -19.54
CA GLU A 613 27.82 -10.65 -19.12
C GLU A 613 28.28 -11.14 -17.73
N ASP A 614 29.57 -11.38 -17.58
CA ASP A 614 30.20 -11.84 -16.34
C ASP A 614 30.46 -10.69 -15.35
N VAL A 615 30.19 -10.93 -14.06
CA VAL A 615 30.43 -9.97 -12.95
C VAL A 615 31.19 -10.68 -11.82
N LEU A 616 32.23 -10.05 -11.28
CA LEU A 616 32.99 -10.58 -10.14
C LEU A 616 32.42 -10.00 -8.84
N VAL A 617 31.95 -10.84 -7.94
CA VAL A 617 31.34 -10.44 -6.66
C VAL A 617 32.33 -10.76 -5.53
N LEU A 618 32.85 -9.73 -4.87
CA LEU A 618 33.72 -9.88 -3.71
C LEU A 618 32.86 -10.07 -2.46
N HIS A 619 32.84 -11.30 -1.95
CA HIS A 619 31.93 -11.74 -0.90
C HIS A 619 32.62 -11.70 0.47
N THR A 620 32.01 -10.95 1.38
CA THR A 620 32.41 -10.73 2.79
C THR A 620 31.29 -11.10 3.77
N GLY A 621 30.18 -11.67 3.29
CA GLY A 621 29.00 -11.97 4.09
C GLY A 621 27.69 -11.96 3.30
N TYR A 622 26.58 -11.78 4.03
CA TYR A 622 25.20 -11.89 3.52
C TYR A 622 24.95 -11.07 2.25
N PHE A 623 25.52 -9.87 2.17
CA PHE A 623 25.20 -8.91 1.10
C PHE A 623 25.89 -9.28 -0.21
N GLY A 624 27.03 -9.99 -0.17
CA GLY A 624 27.65 -10.59 -1.35
C GLY A 624 26.78 -11.67 -2.01
N ASP A 625 26.18 -12.57 -1.21
CA ASP A 625 25.24 -13.57 -1.73
C ASP A 625 23.99 -12.91 -2.34
N SER A 626 23.41 -11.90 -1.67
CA SER A 626 22.20 -11.23 -2.15
C SER A 626 22.43 -10.35 -3.39
N PHE A 627 23.58 -9.69 -3.53
CA PHE A 627 23.88 -8.92 -4.75
C PHE A 627 24.15 -9.87 -5.93
N ALA A 628 24.79 -11.02 -5.72
CA ALA A 628 24.91 -12.06 -6.75
C ALA A 628 23.54 -12.60 -7.20
N ASP A 629 22.60 -12.80 -6.29
CA ASP A 629 21.24 -13.24 -6.59
C ASP A 629 20.46 -12.19 -7.42
N CYS A 630 20.56 -10.91 -7.05
CA CYS A 630 20.03 -9.79 -7.83
C CYS A 630 20.64 -9.72 -9.26
N LEU A 631 21.97 -9.83 -9.37
CA LEU A 631 22.66 -9.86 -10.67
C LEU A 631 22.18 -11.04 -11.54
N SER A 632 22.00 -12.22 -10.95
CA SER A 632 21.45 -13.41 -11.62
C SER A 632 20.01 -13.18 -12.10
N THR A 633 19.20 -12.48 -11.31
CA THR A 633 17.80 -12.14 -11.62
C THR A 633 17.67 -11.27 -12.89
N TYR A 634 18.65 -10.39 -13.14
CA TYR A 634 18.77 -9.62 -14.39
C TYR A 634 19.55 -10.34 -15.51
N GLY A 635 19.87 -11.62 -15.33
CA GLY A 635 20.50 -12.48 -16.34
C GLY A 635 22.01 -12.32 -16.47
N ALA A 636 22.69 -11.66 -15.54
CA ALA A 636 24.16 -11.63 -15.50
C ALA A 636 24.74 -12.98 -15.03
N LYS A 637 26.06 -13.17 -15.20
CA LYS A 637 26.81 -14.33 -14.70
C LYS A 637 27.72 -13.91 -13.52
N PRO A 638 27.20 -13.83 -12.28
CA PRO A 638 28.03 -13.52 -11.13
C PRO A 638 28.96 -14.69 -10.81
N THR A 639 30.24 -14.40 -10.63
CA THR A 639 31.25 -15.30 -10.07
C THR A 639 31.61 -14.75 -8.69
N GLN A 640 31.37 -15.52 -7.63
CA GLN A 640 31.64 -15.07 -6.26
C GLN A 640 33.05 -15.49 -5.82
N LEU A 641 33.87 -14.54 -5.37
CA LEU A 641 35.11 -14.81 -4.66
C LEU A 641 34.85 -14.62 -3.15
N LYS A 642 34.77 -15.74 -2.41
CA LYS A 642 34.37 -15.77 -0.99
C LYS A 642 35.57 -15.73 -0.05
N ALA A 643 35.54 -14.80 0.90
CA ALA A 643 36.48 -14.77 2.00
C ALA A 643 36.11 -15.76 3.13
N PRO A 644 37.06 -16.10 4.02
CA PRO A 644 36.74 -16.64 5.34
C PRO A 644 35.82 -15.69 6.13
N ILE A 645 34.94 -16.24 6.97
CA ILE A 645 34.00 -15.46 7.79
C ILE A 645 34.78 -14.53 8.73
N GLY A 646 34.66 -13.22 8.51
CA GLY A 646 35.37 -12.19 9.27
C GLY A 646 36.55 -11.54 8.56
N ASP A 647 36.86 -11.95 7.33
CA ASP A 647 37.86 -11.32 6.46
C ASP A 647 37.24 -10.93 5.10
N ARG A 648 38.08 -10.44 4.18
CA ARG A 648 37.72 -10.04 2.80
C ARG A 648 38.60 -10.74 1.76
N PRO A 649 38.17 -10.83 0.49
CA PRO A 649 39.00 -11.38 -0.57
C PRO A 649 40.32 -10.60 -0.72
N GLN A 650 41.40 -11.30 -1.05
CA GLN A 650 42.74 -10.73 -1.05
C GLN A 650 43.19 -10.35 -2.47
N LEU A 651 43.97 -9.26 -2.57
CA LEU A 651 44.34 -8.67 -3.86
C LEU A 651 44.99 -9.66 -4.86
N PRO A 652 45.84 -10.64 -4.47
CA PRO A 652 46.37 -11.63 -5.41
C PRO A 652 45.31 -12.57 -5.99
N GLU A 653 44.27 -12.91 -5.22
CA GLU A 653 43.16 -13.78 -5.63
C GLU A 653 42.26 -13.05 -6.61
N ILE A 654 41.97 -11.78 -6.31
CA ILE A 654 41.24 -10.86 -7.19
C ILE A 654 42.00 -10.64 -8.50
N GLU A 655 43.34 -10.45 -8.43
CA GLU A 655 44.19 -10.32 -9.60
C GLU A 655 44.22 -11.59 -10.46
N ALA A 656 44.22 -12.77 -9.85
CA ALA A 656 44.12 -14.04 -10.57
C ALA A 656 42.76 -14.17 -11.29
N ALA A 657 41.65 -13.91 -10.59
CA ALA A 657 40.31 -13.97 -11.17
C ALA A 657 40.14 -12.98 -12.34
N LEU A 658 40.58 -11.73 -12.18
CA LEU A 658 40.53 -10.70 -13.24
C LEU A 658 41.41 -11.03 -14.47
N LYS A 659 42.40 -11.92 -14.33
CA LYS A 659 43.24 -12.42 -15.43
C LYS A 659 42.67 -13.67 -16.11
N GLU A 660 41.86 -14.45 -15.41
CA GLU A 660 41.24 -15.67 -15.94
C GLU A 660 40.18 -15.35 -17.02
N LYS A 661 39.33 -14.34 -16.78
CA LYS A 661 38.32 -13.88 -17.75
C LYS A 661 37.99 -12.39 -17.59
N LYS A 662 37.49 -11.78 -18.67
CA LYS A 662 37.02 -10.38 -18.66
C LYS A 662 35.67 -10.28 -17.94
N TYR A 663 35.60 -9.42 -16.93
CA TYR A 663 34.37 -9.07 -16.22
C TYR A 663 33.85 -7.69 -16.67
N LYS A 664 32.53 -7.52 -16.70
CA LYS A 664 31.86 -6.22 -16.91
C LYS A 664 32.00 -5.30 -15.70
N ALA A 665 31.85 -5.88 -14.51
CA ALA A 665 31.95 -5.18 -13.23
C ALA A 665 32.62 -6.06 -12.16
N VAL A 666 33.23 -5.40 -11.18
CA VAL A 666 33.49 -5.94 -9.84
C VAL A 666 32.49 -5.30 -8.88
N THR A 667 31.78 -6.09 -8.09
CA THR A 667 30.98 -5.59 -6.96
C THR A 667 31.67 -5.88 -5.64
N VAL A 668 31.67 -4.90 -4.73
CA VAL A 668 32.24 -5.03 -3.38
C VAL A 668 31.36 -4.35 -2.35
N THR A 669 31.12 -4.99 -1.21
CA THR A 669 30.47 -4.34 -0.06
C THR A 669 31.52 -3.65 0.80
N HIS A 670 31.43 -2.33 0.94
CA HIS A 670 32.41 -1.54 1.68
C HIS A 670 32.35 -1.84 3.18
N VAL A 671 31.15 -1.90 3.77
CA VAL A 671 30.91 -2.40 5.13
C VAL A 671 29.77 -3.42 5.09
N ASP A 672 30.10 -4.71 5.17
CA ASP A 672 29.09 -5.78 5.23
C ASP A 672 28.46 -5.81 6.62
N THR A 673 27.18 -5.46 6.72
CA THR A 673 26.50 -5.36 8.03
C THR A 673 26.15 -6.69 8.66
N SER A 674 26.44 -7.81 8.01
CA SER A 674 26.35 -9.13 8.63
C SER A 674 27.65 -9.47 9.36
N THR A 675 28.83 -9.15 8.82
CA THR A 675 30.13 -9.51 9.43
C THR A 675 30.85 -8.37 10.13
N GLY A 676 30.53 -7.11 9.82
CA GLY A 676 31.28 -5.94 10.30
C GLY A 676 32.63 -5.73 9.59
N VAL A 677 32.84 -6.42 8.46
CA VAL A 677 34.07 -6.35 7.66
C VAL A 677 34.07 -5.08 6.80
N LEU A 678 35.20 -4.38 6.81
CA LEU A 678 35.54 -3.21 5.99
C LEU A 678 36.41 -3.63 4.80
N SER A 679 35.94 -3.37 3.58
CA SER A 679 36.67 -3.65 2.34
C SER A 679 37.59 -2.48 1.94
N GLN A 680 38.84 -2.78 1.60
CA GLN A 680 39.85 -1.75 1.25
C GLN A 680 39.68 -1.26 -0.20
N ILE A 681 38.95 -0.15 -0.39
CA ILE A 681 38.51 0.31 -1.71
C ILE A 681 39.63 0.86 -2.60
N GLN A 682 40.54 1.70 -2.08
CA GLN A 682 41.63 2.27 -2.90
C GLN A 682 42.55 1.18 -3.50
N PRO A 683 43.12 0.23 -2.72
CA PRO A 683 43.99 -0.81 -3.28
C PRO A 683 43.27 -1.75 -4.26
N LEU A 684 41.96 -1.93 -4.09
CA LEU A 684 41.11 -2.67 -5.03
C LEU A 684 40.94 -1.90 -6.35
N SER A 685 40.70 -0.59 -6.30
CA SER A 685 40.59 0.24 -7.50
C SER A 685 41.92 0.30 -8.26
N ASP A 686 43.02 0.55 -7.55
CA ASP A 686 44.38 0.56 -8.12
C ASP A 686 44.71 -0.78 -8.83
N LEU A 687 44.27 -1.91 -8.25
CA LEU A 687 44.35 -3.24 -8.87
C LEU A 687 43.48 -3.35 -10.14
N ILE A 688 42.20 -2.99 -10.06
CA ILE A 688 41.27 -3.08 -11.20
C ILE A 688 41.79 -2.22 -12.36
N ARG A 689 42.18 -0.97 -12.11
CA ARG A 689 42.71 -0.07 -13.14
C ARG A 689 44.02 -0.56 -13.75
N ARG A 690 44.87 -1.27 -13.00
CA ARG A 690 46.10 -1.89 -13.50
C ARG A 690 45.87 -3.16 -14.32
N VAL A 691 44.87 -3.98 -13.99
CA VAL A 691 44.74 -5.34 -14.52
C VAL A 691 43.57 -5.51 -15.49
N SER A 692 42.44 -4.83 -15.24
CA SER A 692 41.25 -4.86 -16.10
C SER A 692 40.59 -3.48 -16.13
N PRO A 693 41.23 -2.47 -16.76
CA PRO A 693 40.78 -1.08 -16.71
C PRO A 693 39.35 -0.89 -17.22
N GLU A 694 38.89 -1.71 -18.17
CA GLU A 694 37.53 -1.68 -18.72
C GLU A 694 36.43 -2.15 -17.75
N THR A 695 36.80 -2.75 -16.61
CA THR A 695 35.83 -3.27 -15.63
C THR A 695 35.37 -2.15 -14.68
N LEU A 696 34.06 -2.07 -14.46
CA LEU A 696 33.46 -1.09 -13.53
C LEU A 696 33.65 -1.51 -12.07
N LEU A 697 34.05 -0.58 -11.20
CA LEU A 697 34.09 -0.76 -9.75
C LEU A 697 32.77 -0.29 -9.11
N ILE A 698 31.96 -1.25 -8.66
CA ILE A 698 30.66 -1.02 -8.01
C ILE A 698 30.81 -1.24 -6.50
N VAL A 699 30.56 -0.20 -5.71
CA VAL A 699 30.67 -0.22 -4.25
C VAL A 699 29.28 -0.17 -3.61
N ASP A 700 28.93 -1.21 -2.85
CA ASP A 700 27.85 -1.13 -1.87
C ASP A 700 28.36 -0.41 -0.62
N GLY A 701 28.00 0.86 -0.52
CA GLY A 701 28.30 1.75 0.59
C GLY A 701 27.10 1.97 1.52
N VAL A 702 26.12 1.05 1.56
CA VAL A 702 24.91 1.19 2.40
C VAL A 702 25.26 1.47 3.86
N CYS A 703 26.30 0.85 4.42
CA CYS A 703 26.71 1.09 5.80
C CYS A 703 27.98 1.94 5.96
N SER A 704 28.51 2.50 4.87
CA SER A 704 29.76 3.26 4.88
C SER A 704 29.60 4.74 4.56
N VAL A 705 28.70 5.11 3.63
CA VAL A 705 28.59 6.49 3.16
C VAL A 705 28.12 7.40 4.31
N GLY A 706 28.93 8.42 4.60
CA GLY A 706 28.71 9.33 5.74
C GLY A 706 29.30 8.85 7.08
N GLY A 707 30.04 7.75 7.12
CA GLY A 707 30.72 7.26 8.34
C GLY A 707 32.13 6.69 8.12
N GLU A 708 32.42 6.13 6.95
CA GLU A 708 33.76 5.71 6.50
C GLU A 708 34.32 6.68 5.45
N GLU A 709 35.65 6.74 5.30
CA GLU A 709 36.27 7.46 4.16
C GLU A 709 35.89 6.76 2.85
N ILE A 710 35.09 7.44 2.03
CA ILE A 710 34.80 7.04 0.66
C ILE A 710 34.80 8.28 -0.24
N ASN A 711 35.89 8.46 -0.99
CA ASN A 711 36.08 9.58 -1.91
C ASN A 711 35.97 9.07 -3.34
N PHE A 712 34.84 9.40 -3.98
CA PHE A 712 34.40 8.80 -5.24
C PHE A 712 35.39 9.03 -6.39
N ASP A 713 35.91 10.26 -6.53
CA ASP A 713 36.84 10.61 -7.61
C ASP A 713 38.26 10.10 -7.33
N LYS A 714 38.78 10.25 -6.09
CA LYS A 714 40.13 9.80 -5.67
C LYS A 714 40.29 8.28 -5.77
N MET A 715 39.25 7.53 -5.38
CA MET A 715 39.23 6.08 -5.41
C MET A 715 38.76 5.53 -6.77
N ASP A 716 38.53 6.38 -7.78
CA ASP A 716 38.07 6.03 -9.13
C ASP A 716 36.92 5.00 -9.11
N ILE A 717 35.86 5.35 -8.38
CA ILE A 717 34.67 4.49 -8.19
C ILE A 717 33.71 4.72 -9.37
N ASP A 718 33.20 3.64 -9.97
CA ASP A 718 32.24 3.74 -11.07
C ASP A 718 30.80 3.92 -10.59
N VAL A 719 30.43 3.23 -9.51
CA VAL A 719 29.16 3.42 -8.81
C VAL A 719 29.37 3.26 -7.32
N CYS A 720 28.77 4.14 -6.51
CA CYS A 720 28.56 3.90 -5.10
C CYS A 720 27.07 4.02 -4.78
N LEU A 721 26.48 2.93 -4.27
CA LEU A 721 25.08 2.85 -3.85
C LEU A 721 24.97 2.85 -2.32
N THR A 722 23.91 3.46 -1.78
CA THR A 722 23.67 3.57 -0.34
C THR A 722 22.18 3.80 -0.01
N ALA A 723 21.85 3.93 1.27
CA ALA A 723 20.49 4.13 1.77
C ALA A 723 20.44 5.22 2.85
N SER A 724 19.29 5.89 2.99
CA SER A 724 19.11 6.98 3.94
C SER A 724 19.32 6.59 5.41
N GLN A 725 18.83 5.42 5.83
CA GLN A 725 18.72 5.00 7.25
C GLN A 725 19.99 4.47 7.91
N LYS A 726 21.16 4.92 7.44
CA LYS A 726 22.49 4.43 7.86
C LYS A 726 23.30 5.62 8.36
N ALA A 727 24.61 5.69 8.13
CA ALA A 727 25.45 6.79 8.63
C ALA A 727 25.07 8.19 8.07
N ILE A 728 24.19 8.26 7.07
CA ILE A 728 23.50 9.47 6.58
C ILE A 728 22.48 10.04 7.60
N GLY A 729 21.89 9.21 8.46
CA GLY A 729 20.95 9.64 9.50
C GLY A 729 19.64 10.23 8.98
N CYS A 730 19.08 9.67 7.90
CA CYS A 730 17.80 10.06 7.33
C CYS A 730 16.79 8.87 7.39
N PRO A 731 15.49 9.08 7.63
CA PRO A 731 14.47 8.03 7.66
C PRO A 731 14.51 7.08 6.43
N PRO A 732 14.17 5.78 6.60
CA PRO A 732 14.23 4.78 5.54
C PRO A 732 13.23 5.07 4.41
N GLY A 733 13.63 4.74 3.18
CA GLY A 733 12.79 4.87 1.98
C GLY A 733 13.43 5.61 0.81
N LEU A 734 14.71 6.01 0.92
CA LEU A 734 15.51 6.47 -0.20
C LEU A 734 16.64 5.50 -0.55
N SER A 735 16.66 5.08 -1.82
CA SER A 735 17.83 4.51 -2.47
C SER A 735 18.64 5.64 -3.10
N ILE A 736 19.93 5.73 -2.76
CA ILE A 736 20.81 6.83 -3.18
C ILE A 736 21.98 6.22 -3.93
N VAL A 737 22.26 6.68 -5.15
CA VAL A 737 23.35 6.15 -5.98
C VAL A 737 24.12 7.30 -6.63
N MET A 738 25.44 7.31 -6.48
CA MET A 738 26.34 8.13 -7.30
C MET A 738 26.91 7.25 -8.42
N VAL A 739 26.78 7.72 -9.67
CA VAL A 739 27.22 7.00 -10.88
C VAL A 739 28.25 7.87 -11.61
N SER A 740 29.40 7.30 -11.97
CA SER A 740 30.47 8.04 -12.64
C SER A 740 30.10 8.38 -14.08
N GLU A 741 30.75 9.38 -14.66
CA GLU A 741 30.65 9.66 -16.10
C GLU A 741 30.94 8.41 -16.96
N ARG A 742 31.89 7.57 -16.52
CA ARG A 742 32.30 6.34 -17.19
C ARG A 742 31.19 5.29 -17.17
N ALA A 743 30.57 5.06 -16.03
CA ALA A 743 29.40 4.19 -15.90
C ALA A 743 28.18 4.76 -16.67
N MET A 744 27.97 6.08 -16.64
CA MET A 744 26.93 6.73 -17.45
C MET A 744 27.19 6.57 -18.96
N ASN A 745 28.44 6.54 -19.41
CA ASN A 745 28.80 6.28 -20.81
C ASN A 745 28.64 4.79 -21.18
N VAL A 746 28.98 3.86 -20.28
CA VAL A 746 28.64 2.43 -20.46
C VAL A 746 27.12 2.25 -20.62
N TYR A 747 26.32 2.88 -19.76
CA TYR A 747 24.86 2.88 -19.88
C TYR A 747 24.36 3.43 -21.23
N LYS A 748 24.93 4.53 -21.74
CA LYS A 748 24.59 5.08 -23.08
C LYS A 748 24.96 4.14 -24.23
N SER A 749 25.94 3.26 -24.03
CA SER A 749 26.49 2.35 -25.05
C SER A 749 25.83 0.96 -25.11
N ARG A 750 24.83 0.69 -24.26
CA ARG A 750 24.14 -0.61 -24.18
C ARG A 750 23.58 -1.08 -25.53
N LYS A 751 23.57 -2.39 -25.72
CA LYS A 751 22.91 -3.05 -26.88
C LYS A 751 21.49 -3.49 -26.53
N SER A 752 21.25 -3.93 -25.30
CA SER A 752 19.92 -4.28 -24.78
C SER A 752 19.20 -3.07 -24.18
N SER A 753 17.88 -3.05 -24.27
CA SER A 753 17.05 -2.22 -23.38
C SER A 753 17.38 -2.52 -21.90
N PRO A 754 17.27 -1.53 -20.99
CA PRO A 754 17.46 -1.75 -19.56
C PRO A 754 16.47 -2.77 -18.99
N GLY A 755 16.91 -3.56 -18.00
CA GLY A 755 16.12 -4.66 -17.42
C GLY A 755 14.93 -4.24 -16.55
N SER A 756 14.74 -2.94 -16.30
CA SER A 756 13.65 -2.40 -15.46
C SER A 756 13.14 -1.09 -16.02
N TYR A 757 11.82 -0.86 -15.94
CA TYR A 757 11.20 0.40 -16.33
C TYR A 757 11.30 1.46 -15.22
N TYR A 758 10.98 1.10 -13.97
CA TYR A 758 11.05 2.04 -12.85
C TYR A 758 12.49 2.35 -12.45
N ALA A 759 13.38 1.37 -12.41
CA ALA A 759 14.80 1.60 -12.10
C ALA A 759 15.62 2.05 -13.32
N SER A 760 15.00 2.55 -14.39
CA SER A 760 15.72 2.88 -15.63
C SER A 760 16.48 4.21 -15.53
N PHE A 761 17.79 4.19 -15.78
CA PHE A 761 18.58 5.41 -15.98
C PHE A 761 18.06 6.23 -17.17
N LYS A 762 17.43 5.59 -18.19
CA LYS A 762 16.75 6.29 -19.30
C LYS A 762 15.72 7.29 -18.80
N ASN A 763 14.95 6.86 -17.81
CA ASN A 763 13.79 7.59 -17.31
C ASN A 763 14.19 8.56 -16.20
N TRP A 764 15.16 8.21 -15.33
CA TRP A 764 15.56 9.07 -14.22
C TRP A 764 16.65 10.10 -14.52
N THR A 765 17.57 9.85 -15.47
CA THR A 765 18.67 10.80 -15.74
C THR A 765 18.17 12.21 -16.11
N PRO A 766 17.21 12.38 -17.04
CA PRO A 766 16.67 13.70 -17.36
C PRO A 766 15.99 14.38 -16.17
N ILE A 767 15.43 13.59 -15.24
CA ILE A 767 14.71 14.09 -14.07
C ILE A 767 15.68 14.64 -13.02
N MET A 768 16.72 13.87 -12.69
CA MET A 768 17.76 14.30 -11.75
C MET A 768 18.50 15.53 -12.30
N GLN A 769 18.84 15.54 -13.59
CA GLN A 769 19.50 16.68 -14.25
C GLN A 769 18.63 17.93 -14.28
N ASN A 770 17.31 17.80 -14.49
CA ASN A 770 16.40 18.94 -14.43
C ASN A 770 16.24 19.46 -13.00
N TYR A 771 16.04 18.59 -11.99
CA TYR A 771 15.98 19.02 -10.58
C TYR A 771 17.26 19.74 -10.15
N GLU A 772 18.44 19.19 -10.47
CA GLU A 772 19.75 19.83 -10.22
C GLU A 772 19.86 21.19 -10.94
N SER A 773 19.39 21.27 -12.20
CA SER A 773 19.24 22.51 -12.98
C SER A 773 18.12 23.46 -12.52
N LYS A 774 17.47 23.17 -11.37
CA LYS A 774 16.32 23.90 -10.80
C LYS A 774 15.09 23.99 -11.73
N LYS A 775 14.91 23.04 -12.65
CA LYS A 775 13.78 22.95 -13.59
C LYS A 775 12.79 21.87 -13.15
N PRO A 776 11.46 22.08 -13.32
CA PRO A 776 10.47 21.05 -13.08
C PRO A 776 10.59 19.92 -14.12
N SER A 777 10.38 18.68 -13.68
CA SER A 777 10.38 17.50 -14.57
C SER A 777 9.60 16.34 -13.93
N TYR A 778 9.06 15.43 -14.75
CA TYR A 778 8.26 14.31 -14.27
C TYR A 778 8.55 13.00 -15.01
N PHE A 779 8.60 11.92 -14.22
CA PHE A 779 8.56 10.53 -14.68
C PHE A 779 7.70 9.71 -13.70
N ALA A 780 8.09 9.75 -12.42
CA ALA A 780 7.33 9.24 -11.31
C ALA A 780 7.51 10.17 -10.09
N THR A 781 6.54 10.18 -9.19
CA THR A 781 6.54 11.02 -7.98
C THR A 781 7.67 10.63 -7.01
N PRO A 782 8.63 11.52 -6.69
CA PRO A 782 9.59 11.30 -5.62
C PRO A 782 8.93 11.46 -4.23
N PRO A 783 9.44 10.81 -3.16
CA PRO A 783 8.86 10.89 -1.83
C PRO A 783 9.28 12.22 -1.17
N THR A 784 8.46 13.25 -1.31
CA THR A 784 8.88 14.64 -1.10
C THR A 784 9.33 14.94 0.34
N GLN A 785 8.66 14.37 1.36
CA GLN A 785 9.06 14.49 2.77
C GLN A 785 10.41 13.83 3.07
N LEU A 786 10.72 12.68 2.46
CA LEU A 786 12.02 12.02 2.65
C LEU A 786 13.16 12.83 2.00
N VAL A 787 12.88 13.52 0.89
CA VAL A 787 13.86 14.43 0.25
C VAL A 787 14.09 15.68 1.11
N GLN A 788 13.08 16.20 1.81
CA GLN A 788 13.26 17.26 2.82
C GLN A 788 14.10 16.77 4.02
N ALA A 789 13.81 15.58 4.55
CA ALA A 789 14.59 14.98 5.63
C ALA A 789 16.06 14.72 5.23
N LEU A 790 16.30 14.22 4.01
CA LEU A 790 17.65 14.04 3.46
C LEU A 790 18.38 15.38 3.26
N ASN A 791 17.69 16.42 2.78
CA ASN A 791 18.27 17.76 2.65
C ASN A 791 18.82 18.27 4.00
N THR A 792 18.03 18.11 5.07
CA THR A 792 18.42 18.46 6.44
C THR A 792 19.58 17.62 6.94
N SER A 793 19.56 16.29 6.74
CA SER A 793 20.65 15.41 7.20
C SER A 793 21.97 15.69 6.48
N LEU A 794 21.94 15.93 5.16
CA LEU A 794 23.12 16.31 4.37
C LEU A 794 23.70 17.66 4.83
N LYS A 795 22.85 18.65 5.14
CA LYS A 795 23.29 19.92 5.72
C LYS A 795 23.94 19.76 7.09
N GLN A 796 23.45 18.85 7.93
CA GLN A 796 24.09 18.51 9.20
C GLN A 796 25.43 17.79 9.01
N ILE A 797 25.55 16.90 8.03
CA ILE A 797 26.80 16.18 7.71
C ILE A 797 27.88 17.16 7.20
N LEU A 798 27.51 18.06 6.31
CA LEU A 798 28.42 18.98 5.61
C LEU A 798 28.63 20.32 6.34
N ALA A 799 28.05 20.49 7.54
CA ALA A 799 28.34 21.62 8.43
C ALA A 799 29.77 21.58 9.01
N GLN A 800 30.48 20.45 8.86
CA GLN A 800 31.88 20.26 9.20
C GLN A 800 32.60 19.49 8.08
N PRO A 801 33.95 19.54 8.00
CA PRO A 801 34.71 18.70 7.07
C PRO A 801 34.43 17.20 7.27
N LEU A 802 34.34 16.46 6.17
CA LEU A 802 34.02 15.02 6.19
C LEU A 802 35.12 14.22 6.91
N GLU A 803 36.37 14.64 6.79
CA GLU A 803 37.53 14.08 7.46
C GLU A 803 37.37 14.10 8.98
N ALA A 804 36.83 15.19 9.54
CA ALA A 804 36.53 15.31 10.96
C ALA A 804 35.36 14.39 11.37
N ARG A 805 34.39 14.16 10.47
CA ARG A 805 33.28 13.22 10.72
C ARG A 805 33.76 11.76 10.70
N PHE A 806 34.64 11.39 9.77
CA PHE A 806 35.24 10.05 9.70
C PHE A 806 36.18 9.81 10.88
N ALA A 807 36.96 10.81 11.30
CA ALA A 807 37.81 10.72 12.49
C ALA A 807 36.98 10.50 13.77
N GLN A 808 35.83 11.17 13.92
CA GLN A 808 34.93 10.96 15.06
C GLN A 808 34.29 9.55 15.06
N HIS A 809 33.82 9.04 13.90
CA HIS A 809 33.34 7.66 13.82
C HIS A 809 34.45 6.66 14.19
N ARG A 810 35.68 6.86 13.71
CA ARG A 810 36.84 6.05 14.08
C ARG A 810 37.12 6.08 15.59
N LYS A 811 37.17 7.27 16.21
CA LYS A 811 37.34 7.45 17.68
C LYS A 811 36.28 6.69 18.48
N VAL A 812 35.00 6.81 18.10
CA VAL A 812 33.90 6.10 18.77
C VAL A 812 34.00 4.59 18.55
N SER A 813 34.38 4.16 17.35
CA SER A 813 34.61 2.75 17.05
C SER A 813 35.75 2.16 17.87
N GLU A 814 36.89 2.84 17.96
CA GLU A 814 38.04 2.45 18.79
C GLU A 814 37.64 2.34 20.26
N TYR A 815 36.86 3.31 20.78
CA TYR A 815 36.30 3.27 22.12
C TYR A 815 35.41 2.03 22.34
N VAL A 816 34.40 1.81 21.47
CA VAL A 816 33.51 0.64 21.54
C VAL A 816 34.31 -0.67 21.47
N LYS A 817 35.24 -0.79 20.51
CA LYS A 817 36.09 -1.97 20.31
C LYS A 817 36.95 -2.26 21.54
N SER A 818 37.55 -1.23 22.15
CA SER A 818 38.33 -1.36 23.39
C SER A 818 37.47 -1.85 24.58
N LYS A 819 36.23 -1.35 24.69
CA LYS A 819 35.30 -1.73 25.75
C LYS A 819 34.78 -3.16 25.56
N VAL A 820 34.41 -3.54 24.34
CA VAL A 820 34.06 -4.92 23.96
C VAL A 820 35.20 -5.89 24.31
N ALA A 821 36.45 -5.54 23.96
CA ALA A 821 37.62 -6.34 24.34
C ALA A 821 37.85 -6.41 25.86
N SER A 822 37.59 -5.33 26.61
CA SER A 822 37.70 -5.32 28.08
C SER A 822 36.66 -6.21 28.78
N LEU A 823 35.55 -6.54 28.11
CA LEU A 823 34.58 -7.53 28.56
C LEU A 823 34.96 -8.99 28.18
N GLY A 824 36.16 -9.20 27.61
CA GLY A 824 36.63 -10.51 27.15
C GLY A 824 35.97 -10.99 25.83
N LEU A 825 35.17 -10.14 25.19
CA LEU A 825 34.44 -10.48 23.97
C LEU A 825 35.32 -10.32 22.72
N LYS A 826 35.00 -11.06 21.66
CA LYS A 826 35.71 -11.01 20.38
C LYS A 826 34.84 -10.37 19.31
N GLN A 827 35.47 -9.65 18.38
CA GLN A 827 34.81 -9.18 17.16
C GLN A 827 34.68 -10.33 16.15
N LEU A 828 33.72 -10.20 15.23
CA LEU A 828 33.58 -11.13 14.09
C LEU A 828 34.64 -10.85 13.02
N ALA A 829 34.89 -9.58 12.70
CA ALA A 829 36.03 -9.17 11.87
C ALA A 829 37.36 -9.60 12.53
N THR A 830 38.19 -10.35 11.80
CA THR A 830 39.38 -11.02 12.34
C THR A 830 40.63 -10.15 12.30
N ASP A 831 40.77 -9.30 11.28
CA ASP A 831 41.82 -8.30 11.15
C ASP A 831 41.29 -6.93 11.60
N PRO A 832 41.90 -6.28 12.61
CA PRO A 832 41.53 -4.92 13.03
C PRO A 832 41.55 -3.89 11.88
N ALA A 833 42.41 -4.05 10.87
CA ALA A 833 42.45 -3.17 9.70
C ALA A 833 41.26 -3.38 8.75
N ASN A 834 40.57 -4.52 8.84
CA ASN A 834 39.34 -4.83 8.10
C ASN A 834 38.10 -4.74 9.02
N ALA A 835 38.15 -4.06 10.17
CA ALA A 835 37.03 -3.92 11.11
C ALA A 835 36.35 -2.53 11.02
N ALA A 836 35.09 -2.49 10.57
CA ALA A 836 34.36 -1.26 10.27
C ALA A 836 34.31 -0.23 11.43
N ASN A 837 34.21 1.06 11.08
CA ASN A 837 34.06 2.16 12.01
C ASN A 837 32.59 2.47 12.35
N THR A 838 31.64 2.13 11.47
CA THR A 838 30.20 2.44 11.69
C THR A 838 29.42 1.41 12.51
N MET A 839 29.96 0.19 12.69
CA MET A 839 29.35 -0.85 13.53
C MET A 839 30.38 -1.86 14.04
N THR A 840 30.00 -2.65 15.06
CA THR A 840 30.78 -3.80 15.54
C THR A 840 29.89 -5.04 15.62
N ALA A 841 30.35 -6.14 15.00
CA ALA A 841 29.78 -7.46 15.19
C ALA A 841 30.56 -8.18 16.30
N ILE A 842 29.86 -8.63 17.35
CA ILE A 842 30.43 -9.08 18.63
C ILE A 842 30.01 -10.53 18.88
N TYR A 843 30.97 -11.46 18.89
CA TYR A 843 30.73 -12.84 19.31
C TYR A 843 30.28 -12.87 20.76
N LEU A 844 29.24 -13.67 21.02
CA LEU A 844 28.79 -13.97 22.38
C LEU A 844 29.72 -15.00 23.04
N PRO A 845 29.77 -15.05 24.38
CA PRO A 845 30.38 -16.18 25.10
C PRO A 845 29.78 -17.52 24.66
N GLU A 846 30.56 -18.59 24.82
CA GLU A 846 30.13 -19.94 24.43
C GLU A 846 28.84 -20.36 25.16
N GLY A 847 27.91 -20.96 24.42
CA GLY A 847 26.59 -21.31 24.94
C GLY A 847 25.63 -20.14 25.19
N LEU A 848 25.95 -18.91 24.80
CA LEU A 848 25.02 -17.76 24.79
C LEU A 848 24.57 -17.39 23.38
N THR A 849 23.27 -17.13 23.22
CA THR A 849 22.63 -16.83 21.93
C THR A 849 21.91 -15.48 21.94
N PRO A 850 21.67 -14.82 20.78
CA PRO A 850 20.99 -13.52 20.71
C PRO A 850 19.62 -13.46 21.42
N PRO A 851 18.73 -14.48 21.34
CA PRO A 851 17.45 -14.46 22.07
C PRO A 851 17.56 -14.33 23.60
N GLU A 852 18.70 -14.70 24.19
CA GLU A 852 18.91 -14.63 25.64
C GLU A 852 19.40 -13.25 26.11
N ILE A 853 20.20 -12.56 25.28
CA ILE A 853 20.84 -11.29 25.62
C ILE A 853 20.08 -10.06 25.09
N LEU A 854 19.48 -10.13 23.90
CA LEU A 854 18.77 -8.99 23.30
C LEU A 854 17.59 -8.47 24.16
N PRO A 855 16.78 -9.31 24.84
CA PRO A 855 15.76 -8.83 25.77
C PRO A 855 16.34 -8.09 26.98
N LYS A 856 17.54 -8.45 27.43
CA LYS A 856 18.24 -7.83 28.58
C LYS A 856 18.84 -6.46 28.24
N LEU A 857 19.18 -6.25 26.98
CA LEU A 857 19.52 -4.95 26.41
C LEU A 857 18.27 -4.07 26.27
N MET A 858 17.19 -4.63 25.71
CA MET A 858 15.91 -3.93 25.53
C MET A 858 15.31 -3.47 26.88
N SER A 859 15.36 -4.30 27.92
CA SER A 859 14.91 -3.93 29.27
C SER A 859 15.77 -2.86 29.95
N ARG A 860 16.96 -2.56 29.41
CA ARG A 860 17.85 -1.45 29.80
C ARG A 860 17.76 -0.25 28.84
N GLY A 861 16.81 -0.29 27.90
CA GLY A 861 16.51 0.81 26.99
C GLY A 861 17.54 1.01 25.88
N VAL A 862 18.18 -0.05 25.38
CA VAL A 862 19.03 -0.02 24.17
C VAL A 862 18.71 -1.21 23.25
N VAL A 863 18.77 -1.00 21.93
CA VAL A 863 18.39 -2.01 20.93
C VAL A 863 19.60 -2.40 20.08
N PHE A 864 20.10 -3.63 20.24
CA PHE A 864 21.07 -4.25 19.32
C PHE A 864 20.39 -5.26 18.41
N ALA A 865 21.05 -5.66 17.32
CA ALA A 865 20.54 -6.69 16.41
C ALA A 865 21.19 -8.05 16.66
N GLY A 866 20.48 -9.14 16.36
CA GLY A 866 21.08 -10.47 16.24
C GLY A 866 21.98 -10.57 15.01
N GLY A 867 22.78 -11.64 14.93
CA GLY A 867 23.57 -11.97 13.76
C GLY A 867 22.73 -12.17 12.49
N LEU A 868 23.39 -12.08 11.33
CA LEU A 868 22.77 -12.12 9.99
C LEU A 868 23.53 -13.02 9.00
N HIS A 869 24.79 -13.37 9.28
CA HIS A 869 25.57 -14.27 8.44
C HIS A 869 24.97 -15.68 8.51
N ARG A 870 24.59 -16.24 7.35
CA ARG A 870 23.72 -17.43 7.22
C ARG A 870 24.17 -18.61 8.09
N GLU A 871 25.48 -18.86 8.16
CA GLU A 871 26.08 -19.99 8.89
C GLU A 871 26.23 -19.80 10.40
N ILE A 872 26.28 -18.54 10.90
CA ILE A 872 26.67 -18.26 12.30
C ILE A 872 25.77 -17.25 13.02
N ALA A 873 24.62 -16.87 12.47
CA ALA A 873 23.71 -15.86 13.02
C ALA A 873 23.37 -16.02 14.52
N ALA A 874 23.32 -17.26 15.02
CA ALA A 874 23.03 -17.58 16.43
C ALA A 874 24.22 -17.37 17.40
N ARG A 875 25.41 -16.99 16.93
CA ARG A 875 26.65 -16.93 17.74
C ARG A 875 27.11 -15.52 18.12
N TYR A 876 26.46 -14.48 17.61
CA TYR A 876 26.93 -13.10 17.73
C TYR A 876 25.79 -12.08 17.65
N ILE A 877 26.04 -10.88 18.17
CA ILE A 877 25.15 -9.71 18.07
C ILE A 877 25.85 -8.58 17.30
N ARG A 878 25.10 -7.55 16.90
CA ARG A 878 25.58 -6.42 16.12
C ARG A 878 25.13 -5.10 16.73
N PHE A 879 26.12 -4.26 17.04
CA PHE A 879 25.98 -2.93 17.61
C PHE A 879 26.34 -1.91 16.51
N GLY A 880 25.37 -1.08 16.11
CA GLY A 880 25.59 0.07 15.23
C GLY A 880 25.95 1.31 16.03
N HIS A 881 26.97 2.04 15.59
CA HIS A 881 27.45 3.28 16.22
C HIS A 881 27.82 4.29 15.12
N MET A 882 26.77 4.77 14.44
CA MET A 882 26.89 5.68 13.30
C MET A 882 25.80 6.75 13.35
N GLY A 883 26.01 7.87 12.66
CA GLY A 883 25.04 8.97 12.67
C GLY A 883 24.99 9.68 14.03
N VAL A 884 23.80 10.09 14.49
CA VAL A 884 23.70 10.98 15.67
C VAL A 884 24.29 10.35 16.94
N SER A 885 24.09 9.05 17.19
CA SER A 885 24.60 8.37 18.39
C SER A 885 26.14 8.25 18.46
N ALA A 886 26.86 8.49 17.36
CA ALA A 886 28.33 8.56 17.34
C ALA A 886 28.86 10.00 17.19
N MET A 887 28.04 10.91 16.69
CA MET A 887 28.43 12.31 16.43
C MET A 887 28.02 13.27 17.57
N ASP A 888 27.09 12.89 18.42
CA ASP A 888 26.64 13.66 19.59
C ASP A 888 26.93 12.88 20.89
N GLU A 889 28.14 13.09 21.42
CA GLU A 889 28.57 12.49 22.70
C GLU A 889 27.67 12.90 23.89
N SER A 890 26.91 14.01 23.78
CA SER A 890 26.03 14.48 24.85
C SER A 890 24.77 13.64 25.04
N ARG A 891 24.40 12.80 24.06
CA ARG A 891 23.31 11.81 24.19
C ARG A 891 23.67 10.62 25.09
N GLY A 892 24.97 10.33 25.30
CA GLY A 892 25.45 9.25 26.19
C GLY A 892 25.09 7.82 25.78
N GLU A 893 24.57 7.61 24.57
CA GLU A 893 23.96 6.34 24.14
C GLU A 893 24.96 5.20 24.02
N ILE A 894 26.19 5.50 23.61
CA ILE A 894 27.28 4.52 23.47
C ILE A 894 27.68 3.97 24.85
N ASP A 895 27.84 4.83 25.86
CA ASP A 895 28.17 4.41 27.22
C ASP A 895 27.04 3.61 27.87
N LYS A 896 25.80 4.11 27.74
CA LYS A 896 24.58 3.41 28.17
C LYS A 896 24.50 2.00 27.56
N ALA A 897 24.86 1.85 26.29
CA ALA A 897 24.83 0.56 25.59
C ALA A 897 25.95 -0.39 26.00
N LEU A 898 27.15 0.11 26.26
CA LEU A 898 28.29 -0.68 26.72
C LEU A 898 28.09 -1.19 28.15
N GLU A 899 27.55 -0.35 29.04
CA GLU A 899 27.16 -0.75 30.39
C GLU A 899 25.95 -1.71 30.37
N ALA A 900 24.95 -1.48 29.52
CA ALA A 900 23.84 -2.42 29.35
C ALA A 900 24.27 -3.80 28.82
N LEU A 901 25.28 -3.85 27.94
CA LEU A 901 25.89 -5.10 27.47
C LEU A 901 26.62 -5.84 28.59
N LYS A 902 27.46 -5.14 29.34
CA LYS A 902 28.17 -5.65 30.52
C LYS A 902 27.20 -6.23 31.57
N ASP A 903 26.17 -5.48 31.94
CA ASP A 903 25.16 -5.89 32.91
C ASP A 903 24.29 -7.05 32.40
N GLY A 904 23.90 -7.02 31.13
CA GLY A 904 23.12 -8.09 30.50
C GLY A 904 23.88 -9.41 30.45
N LEU A 905 25.20 -9.37 30.17
CA LEU A 905 26.06 -10.54 30.21
C LEU A 905 26.23 -11.09 31.63
N ALA A 906 26.44 -10.21 32.63
CA ALA A 906 26.52 -10.60 34.04
C ALA A 906 25.20 -11.22 34.55
N GLU A 907 24.05 -10.69 34.12
CA GLU A 907 22.74 -11.22 34.46
C GLU A 907 22.52 -12.63 33.90
N VAL A 908 22.82 -12.88 32.62
CA VAL A 908 22.63 -14.22 32.02
C VAL A 908 23.67 -15.21 32.55
N ALA A 909 24.90 -14.79 32.83
CA ALA A 909 25.89 -15.64 33.51
C ALA A 909 25.40 -16.07 34.90
N SER A 910 24.85 -15.14 35.68
CA SER A 910 24.26 -15.40 37.01
C SER A 910 22.99 -16.26 36.97
N ALA A 911 22.29 -16.28 35.83
CA ALA A 911 21.13 -17.14 35.61
C ALA A 911 21.50 -18.56 35.18
N LYS A 912 22.68 -18.75 34.56
CA LYS A 912 23.23 -20.07 34.18
C LYS A 912 24.10 -20.72 35.27
N SER A 913 24.40 -20.00 36.35
CA SER A 913 25.11 -20.52 37.53
C SER A 913 24.17 -20.91 38.68
N LYS A 914 22.88 -21.16 38.39
CA LYS A 914 21.81 -21.53 39.32
C LYS A 914 21.02 -22.70 38.77
#